data_AF-A0A4P9XI60-F1
#
_entry.id   AF-A0A4P9XI60-F1
#
_cell.length_a   1.000
_cell.length_b   1.000
_cell.length_c   1.000
_cell.angle_alpha   90.00
_cell.angle_beta   90.00
_cell.angle_gamma   90.00
#
_symmetry.space_group_name_H-M   'P 1'
#
loop_
_entity.id
_entity.type
_entity.pdbx_description
1 polymer ?
#
loop_
_entity_poly.entity_id
_entity_poly.type
_entity_poly.pdbx_seq_one_letter_code
_entity_poly.pdbx_strand_id
1 'polypeptide(L)'
;MADIEVKTPVEQLAAHLALSADQLAPLFATADESLLALVAERVTACESRFSEARDAFELEKAARSQLAISRDRQLNQQEVKLKTLNTQLAQLRTELAEARSQRAAVETELEQLRAQSGGRTEDTQRVQEELSEARRRISKLEADLEDANMLLGRRKKDADTAAEEHRELLAEQSKMRAEARELRTELEQARTAERASNMCKQHAEQELALARQNTEWLTQEMSAKSTELQRLRQERAEQTAGLQTALESAQGEAAAAQRKAVALERRLEGCTLKLEEALERQRDLERQQAETDAAFKAEMEAQKRMCELWESGQREAKERVEHLEGLMAEAHVTVEHAEERCRLAEEQEAETRRELGSQREALETEVEKLRTELNAANELLGDRQQWQRDVQANGLLSPTAAAVTRMQKSGKSFTEIYADYVRVQDELVVERQEKERLTESLTQILQEIEERAPQLQRQREEYESICGEATQLADQLTAAMKDREELARQTDEARLHRERVDRENVALKKESERLALQIQTLLNELQGNGTGSSATAGDVVPSGVSDVEHVISTQLTAFRSIQELQQQNQRLLRITQDLAERLEREEETRRRQMADMESEAITQAEQLIQELRSRLQTAHLRIDSYVRERDLLRRMLANAGQHIPGLVAEDAAAVHDGLAHHEAPRTPEPQLGGAEYALDTLPLGASDAALDRTTAATVAESVVSAAETQPEVTSMLRELQEHFDAYRKESGADLHTLREQLGDAQRQCTQYRVDIAQANAQITYLNERYQLLVQNTELQKDELQALRERNAVLQEQAGRQELATSKMTDQLLTAREEQEELRQQCANLRAEKNLFHSMQERMMNENATLSQERSNLNDVMRNLEQMQREVDRTSSEARVRFENQIQGLERDLETVKAKLNEEAEAHRTLLLRKELEAKDYQAHIDKLVSESGPDEA
;
A
#
# COMPACT_ATOMS: atom_id res chain seq x y z
N MET A 1 80.46 -203.59 88.58
CA MET A 1 81.40 -204.30 87.67
C MET A 1 82.71 -204.50 88.45
N ALA A 2 82.80 -205.34 89.48
CA ALA A 2 82.20 -206.65 89.79
C ALA A 2 83.04 -207.85 89.32
N ASP A 3 82.97 -208.91 90.13
CA ASP A 3 83.46 -210.29 89.96
C ASP A 3 84.96 -210.50 90.28
N ILE A 4 85.48 -211.46 91.08
CA ILE A 4 85.11 -212.69 91.83
C ILE A 4 86.15 -213.77 91.46
N GLU A 5 86.83 -214.41 92.43
CA GLU A 5 87.00 -215.88 92.57
C GLU A 5 87.92 -216.26 93.76
N VAL A 6 87.97 -217.56 94.11
CA VAL A 6 88.55 -218.12 95.35
C VAL A 6 89.43 -219.33 95.06
N LYS A 7 90.58 -219.50 95.75
CA LYS A 7 91.32 -220.78 95.83
C LYS A 7 92.36 -220.87 96.97
N THR A 8 92.17 -221.88 97.82
CA THR A 8 93.16 -222.81 98.45
C THR A 8 94.40 -222.31 99.24
N PRO A 9 94.88 -223.06 100.26
CA PRO A 9 95.10 -222.41 101.57
C PRO A 9 96.52 -222.52 102.17
N VAL A 10 97.57 -222.82 101.38
CA VAL A 10 98.97 -222.84 101.86
C VAL A 10 99.84 -221.79 101.14
N GLU A 11 99.45 -221.41 99.92
CA GLU A 11 100.11 -220.33 99.17
C GLU A 11 99.87 -218.95 99.84
N GLN A 12 98.83 -218.83 100.67
CA GLN A 12 98.61 -217.69 101.57
C GLN A 12 99.50 -217.69 102.84
N LEU A 13 100.46 -218.62 102.94
CA LEU A 13 101.58 -218.58 103.91
C LEU A 13 102.96 -218.66 103.24
N ALA A 14 103.06 -219.17 102.01
CA ALA A 14 104.15 -218.82 101.10
C ALA A 14 104.16 -217.31 100.80
N ALA A 15 102.97 -216.69 100.83
CA ALA A 15 102.74 -215.27 101.08
C ALA A 15 103.22 -214.87 102.50
N HIS A 16 104.54 -214.78 102.64
CA HIS A 16 105.26 -213.80 103.47
C HIS A 16 106.76 -213.75 103.10
N LEU A 17 107.32 -214.75 102.39
CA LEU A 17 108.78 -214.95 102.31
C LEU A 17 109.38 -215.21 100.91
N ALA A 18 108.59 -215.53 99.88
CA ALA A 18 109.10 -215.80 98.52
C ALA A 18 110.23 -216.87 98.43
N LEU A 19 110.06 -217.99 99.15
CA LEU A 19 110.99 -219.14 99.21
C LEU A 19 110.24 -220.47 99.06
N SER A 20 110.96 -221.57 98.79
CA SER A 20 110.43 -222.82 98.23
C SER A 20 110.53 -224.06 99.14
N ALA A 21 109.81 -225.13 98.77
CA ALA A 21 109.41 -226.22 99.67
C ALA A 21 110.41 -227.39 99.87
N ASP A 22 111.52 -227.46 99.14
CA ASP A 22 112.45 -228.61 99.17
C ASP A 22 113.63 -228.47 100.16
N GLN A 23 113.63 -227.45 101.03
CA GLN A 23 114.67 -227.31 102.07
C GLN A 23 114.11 -226.98 103.46
N LEU A 24 114.45 -227.88 104.40
CA LEU A 24 114.50 -227.67 105.85
C LEU A 24 113.16 -227.47 106.60
N ALA A 25 112.30 -228.47 106.84
CA ALA A 25 112.42 -229.93 107.01
C ALA A 25 112.82 -230.48 108.42
N PRO A 26 113.96 -230.13 109.09
CA PRO A 26 114.34 -230.77 110.35
C PRO A 26 114.12 -229.95 111.64
N LEU A 27 113.74 -228.67 111.57
CA LEU A 27 113.65 -227.79 112.76
C LEU A 27 112.31 -227.84 113.52
N PHE A 28 111.49 -228.86 113.27
CA PHE A 28 110.29 -229.19 114.06
C PHE A 28 110.61 -229.91 115.41
N ALA A 29 111.88 -229.93 115.83
CA ALA A 29 112.34 -230.84 116.87
C ALA A 29 112.12 -230.38 118.33
N THR A 30 112.19 -229.09 118.65
CA THR A 30 112.26 -228.61 120.06
C THR A 30 111.74 -227.19 120.30
N ALA A 31 110.97 -227.05 121.39
CA ALA A 31 110.69 -225.84 122.20
C ALA A 31 109.54 -224.86 121.77
N ASP A 32 108.42 -225.05 122.47
CA ASP A 32 107.51 -224.08 123.10
C ASP A 32 106.56 -223.17 122.29
N GLU A 33 105.38 -222.99 122.88
CA GLU A 33 104.09 -222.67 122.23
C GLU A 33 103.76 -221.16 122.17
N SER A 34 104.64 -220.31 122.72
CA SER A 34 104.32 -218.91 123.07
C SER A 34 104.63 -217.86 121.99
N LEU A 35 105.50 -218.15 121.02
CA LEU A 35 105.97 -217.16 120.04
C LEU A 35 105.05 -216.97 118.82
N LEU A 36 104.20 -217.96 118.51
CA LEU A 36 103.32 -217.92 117.33
C LEU A 36 102.18 -216.90 117.46
N ALA A 37 101.70 -216.64 118.67
CA ALA A 37 100.58 -215.72 118.91
C ALA A 37 100.93 -214.26 118.57
N LEU A 38 102.16 -213.82 118.88
CA LEU A 38 102.56 -212.41 118.79
C LEU A 38 102.78 -211.92 117.35
N VAL A 39 103.05 -212.82 116.40
CA VAL A 39 103.32 -212.47 115.00
C VAL A 39 102.02 -212.14 114.26
N ALA A 40 100.95 -212.91 114.52
CA ALA A 40 99.65 -212.73 113.85
C ALA A 40 99.02 -211.34 114.10
N GLU A 41 99.17 -210.81 115.31
CA GLU A 41 98.60 -209.50 115.70
C GLU A 41 99.25 -208.31 114.96
N ARG A 42 100.52 -208.42 114.55
CA ARG A 42 101.22 -207.32 113.87
C ARG A 42 100.98 -207.24 112.35
N VAL A 43 100.55 -208.33 111.72
CA VAL A 43 100.25 -208.37 110.27
C VAL A 43 98.91 -207.69 109.99
N THR A 44 97.85 -208.06 110.73
CA THR A 44 96.50 -207.49 110.58
C THR A 44 96.45 -205.98 110.83
N ALA A 45 97.33 -205.47 111.72
CA ALA A 45 97.48 -204.05 111.99
C ALA A 45 98.14 -203.23 110.85
N CYS A 46 98.75 -203.89 109.85
CA CYS A 46 99.34 -203.24 108.69
C CYS A 46 98.39 -203.16 107.49
N GLU A 47 97.57 -204.19 107.25
CA GLU A 47 96.70 -204.26 106.08
C GLU A 47 95.58 -203.21 106.10
N SER A 48 94.96 -202.98 107.26
CA SER A 48 93.90 -201.97 107.46
C SER A 48 94.34 -200.55 107.06
N ARG A 49 95.58 -200.17 107.37
CA ARG A 49 96.12 -198.85 107.03
C ARG A 49 96.33 -198.62 105.54
N PHE A 50 96.45 -199.68 104.74
CA PHE A 50 96.61 -199.58 103.29
C PHE A 50 95.27 -199.54 102.53
N SER A 51 94.17 -200.05 103.09
CA SER A 51 92.84 -199.85 102.49
C SER A 51 92.33 -198.42 102.68
N GLU A 52 92.44 -197.87 103.89
CA GLU A 52 91.99 -196.50 104.21
C GLU A 52 92.65 -195.44 103.30
N ALA A 53 93.95 -195.59 103.05
CA ALA A 53 94.71 -194.71 102.16
C ALA A 53 94.29 -194.80 100.68
N ARG A 54 93.73 -195.93 100.23
CA ARG A 54 93.31 -196.15 98.85
C ARG A 54 91.96 -195.52 98.55
N ASP A 55 91.00 -195.69 99.45
CA ASP A 55 89.63 -195.20 99.26
C ASP A 55 89.57 -193.66 99.31
N ALA A 56 90.43 -193.02 100.11
CA ALA A 56 90.58 -191.57 100.16
C ALA A 56 90.99 -190.97 98.79
N PHE A 57 91.83 -191.66 98.00
CA PHE A 57 92.37 -191.14 96.76
C PHE A 57 91.35 -191.10 95.61
N GLU A 58 90.54 -192.16 95.44
CA GLU A 58 89.49 -192.18 94.41
C GLU A 58 88.36 -191.18 94.71
N LEU A 59 88.09 -190.91 96.00
CA LEU A 59 87.08 -189.94 96.42
C LEU A 59 87.51 -188.49 96.06
N GLU A 60 88.78 -188.13 96.24
CA GLU A 60 89.29 -186.81 95.83
C GLU A 60 89.28 -186.64 94.30
N LYS A 61 89.63 -187.69 93.56
CA LYS A 61 89.61 -187.74 92.09
C LYS A 61 88.20 -187.55 91.51
N ALA A 62 87.17 -188.09 92.18
CA ALA A 62 85.77 -187.85 91.82
C ALA A 62 85.34 -186.39 92.05
N ALA A 63 85.77 -185.74 93.14
CA ALA A 63 85.43 -184.35 93.43
C ALA A 63 86.00 -183.37 92.40
N ARG A 64 87.24 -183.59 91.94
CA ARG A 64 87.92 -182.71 90.96
C ARG A 64 87.22 -182.70 89.58
N SER A 65 86.64 -183.81 89.13
CA SER A 65 85.97 -183.87 87.82
C SER A 65 84.63 -183.11 87.78
N GLN A 66 83.84 -183.17 88.85
CA GLN A 66 82.58 -182.43 88.97
C GLN A 66 82.82 -180.90 88.98
N LEU A 67 83.91 -180.45 89.62
CA LEU A 67 84.31 -179.05 89.65
C LEU A 67 84.71 -178.49 88.28
N ALA A 68 85.28 -179.30 87.39
CA ALA A 68 85.57 -178.88 86.02
C ALA A 68 84.27 -178.64 85.22
N ILE A 69 83.37 -179.63 85.23
CA ILE A 69 82.10 -179.60 84.47
C ILE A 69 81.22 -178.41 84.88
N SER A 70 81.21 -178.03 86.17
CA SER A 70 80.43 -176.88 86.64
C SER A 70 80.97 -175.54 86.12
N ARG A 71 82.29 -175.43 85.92
CA ARG A 71 82.98 -174.21 85.49
C ARG A 71 82.76 -173.92 84.00
N ASP A 72 82.89 -174.94 83.15
CA ASP A 72 82.64 -174.81 81.70
C ASP A 72 81.18 -174.44 81.40
N ARG A 73 80.26 -174.92 82.23
CA ARG A 73 78.83 -174.59 82.13
C ARG A 73 78.53 -173.13 82.44
N GLN A 74 79.32 -172.48 83.30
CA GLN A 74 79.22 -171.04 83.56
C GLN A 74 79.81 -170.20 82.42
N LEU A 75 80.96 -170.60 81.85
CA LEU A 75 81.59 -169.88 80.74
C LEU A 75 80.67 -169.79 79.52
N ASN A 76 80.09 -170.93 79.11
CA ASN A 76 79.13 -170.97 78.00
C ASN A 76 77.90 -170.06 78.23
N GLN A 77 77.41 -169.92 79.47
CA GLN A 77 76.31 -169.00 79.78
C GLN A 77 76.70 -167.52 79.66
N GLN A 78 77.95 -167.17 79.92
CA GLN A 78 78.44 -165.79 79.74
C GLN A 78 78.68 -165.47 78.26
N GLU A 79 79.23 -166.41 77.49
CA GLU A 79 79.41 -166.23 76.03
C GLU A 79 78.10 -165.93 75.30
N VAL A 80 77.02 -166.66 75.61
CA VAL A 80 75.71 -166.44 74.98
C VAL A 80 75.18 -165.04 75.30
N LYS A 81 75.31 -164.59 76.55
CA LYS A 81 74.90 -163.23 76.97
C LYS A 81 75.69 -162.14 76.25
N LEU A 82 77.00 -162.31 76.10
CA LEU A 82 77.85 -161.36 75.37
C LEU A 82 77.49 -161.30 73.88
N LYS A 83 77.15 -162.44 73.27
CA LYS A 83 76.68 -162.50 71.87
C LYS A 83 75.35 -161.75 71.72
N THR A 84 74.37 -161.97 72.60
CA THR A 84 73.07 -161.26 72.56
C THR A 84 73.18 -159.75 72.82
N LEU A 85 74.05 -159.31 73.74
CA LEU A 85 74.28 -157.90 74.02
C LEU A 85 74.98 -157.19 72.85
N ASN A 86 75.92 -157.85 72.19
CA ASN A 86 76.58 -157.29 71.00
C ASN A 86 75.61 -157.13 69.82
N THR A 87 74.65 -158.05 69.62
CA THR A 87 73.61 -157.87 68.58
C THR A 87 72.69 -156.68 68.88
N GLN A 88 72.29 -156.48 70.14
CA GLN A 88 71.48 -155.33 70.55
C GLN A 88 72.24 -154.00 70.39
N LEU A 89 73.53 -153.97 70.75
CA LEU A 89 74.39 -152.80 70.54
C LEU A 89 74.67 -152.49 69.06
N ALA A 90 74.50 -153.46 68.14
CA ALA A 90 74.54 -153.19 66.71
C ALA A 90 73.26 -152.52 66.21
N GLN A 91 72.09 -153.05 66.61
CA GLN A 91 70.76 -152.51 66.23
C GLN A 91 70.57 -151.06 66.72
N LEU A 92 70.88 -150.79 68.00
CA LEU A 92 70.80 -149.44 68.56
C LEU A 92 71.76 -148.44 67.87
N ARG A 93 72.83 -148.91 67.23
CA ARG A 93 73.76 -148.04 66.45
C ARG A 93 73.22 -147.70 65.06
N THR A 94 72.50 -148.61 64.40
CA THR A 94 71.85 -148.31 63.11
C THR A 94 70.67 -147.36 63.31
N GLU A 95 69.81 -147.61 64.31
CA GLU A 95 68.70 -146.71 64.66
C GLU A 95 69.17 -145.29 65.00
N LEU A 96 70.26 -145.16 65.78
CA LEU A 96 70.87 -143.87 66.10
C LEU A 96 71.47 -143.16 64.88
N ALA A 97 71.90 -143.89 63.85
CA ALA A 97 72.43 -143.31 62.61
C ALA A 97 71.30 -142.80 61.70
N GLU A 98 70.21 -143.56 61.57
CA GLU A 98 69.02 -143.18 60.80
C GLU A 98 68.31 -141.97 61.41
N ALA A 99 68.11 -141.93 62.72
CA ALA A 99 67.53 -140.78 63.41
C ALA A 99 68.38 -139.50 63.25
N ARG A 100 69.70 -139.63 63.10
CA ARG A 100 70.61 -138.49 62.84
C ARG A 100 70.50 -137.95 61.42
N SER A 101 70.36 -138.80 60.40
CA SER A 101 70.21 -138.34 59.02
C SER A 101 68.85 -137.67 58.79
N GLN A 102 67.77 -138.23 59.36
CA GLN A 102 66.44 -137.63 59.34
C GLN A 102 66.43 -136.24 60.00
N ARG A 103 67.06 -136.09 61.17
CA ARG A 103 67.18 -134.79 61.85
C ARG A 103 67.94 -133.76 61.00
N ALA A 104 69.06 -134.15 60.40
CA ALA A 104 69.85 -133.24 59.56
C ALA A 104 69.07 -132.74 58.33
N ALA A 105 68.26 -133.60 57.70
CA ALA A 105 67.39 -133.19 56.60
C ALA A 105 66.38 -132.12 57.04
N VAL A 106 65.63 -132.37 58.13
CA VAL A 106 64.65 -131.42 58.68
C VAL A 106 65.30 -130.10 59.12
N GLU A 107 66.51 -130.13 59.67
CA GLU A 107 67.26 -128.91 60.00
C GLU A 107 67.56 -128.06 58.73
N THR A 108 67.96 -128.68 57.61
CA THR A 108 68.16 -127.95 56.35
C THR A 108 66.87 -127.43 55.71
N GLU A 109 65.75 -128.14 55.83
CA GLU A 109 64.44 -127.66 55.34
C GLU A 109 63.96 -126.44 56.14
N LEU A 110 64.16 -126.44 57.47
CA LEU A 110 63.85 -125.30 58.33
C LEU A 110 64.73 -124.09 58.02
N GLU A 111 66.00 -124.27 57.66
CA GLU A 111 66.87 -123.19 57.20
C GLU A 111 66.44 -122.61 55.86
N GLN A 112 66.05 -123.45 54.88
CA GLN A 112 65.50 -122.99 53.61
C GLN A 112 64.19 -122.21 53.78
N LEU A 113 63.26 -122.71 54.60
CA LEU A 113 61.99 -122.00 54.89
C LEU A 113 62.23 -120.68 55.63
N ARG A 114 63.21 -120.62 56.55
CA ARG A 114 63.63 -119.36 57.18
C ARG A 114 64.18 -118.36 56.16
N ALA A 115 65.08 -118.79 55.28
CA ALA A 115 65.63 -117.93 54.23
C ALA A 115 64.54 -117.40 53.28
N GLN A 116 63.59 -118.25 52.87
CA GLN A 116 62.43 -117.84 52.07
C GLN A 116 61.51 -116.85 52.82
N SER A 117 61.32 -117.03 54.13
CA SER A 117 60.54 -116.09 54.94
C SER A 117 61.23 -114.72 55.08
N GLY A 118 62.56 -114.72 55.24
CA GLY A 118 63.39 -113.51 55.30
C GLY A 118 63.33 -112.71 54.00
N GLY A 119 63.58 -113.36 52.86
CA GLY A 119 63.48 -112.71 51.55
C GLY A 119 62.09 -112.12 51.28
N ARG A 120 61.02 -112.84 51.63
CA ARG A 120 59.65 -112.31 51.54
C ARG A 120 59.43 -111.10 52.45
N THR A 121 59.99 -111.07 53.67
CA THR A 121 59.89 -109.89 54.53
C THR A 121 60.65 -108.68 53.95
N GLU A 122 61.86 -108.88 53.40
CA GLU A 122 62.60 -107.81 52.71
C GLU A 122 61.83 -107.25 51.51
N ASP A 123 61.26 -108.11 50.66
CA ASP A 123 60.48 -107.68 49.50
C ASP A 123 59.20 -106.93 49.92
N THR A 124 58.52 -107.36 51.00
CA THR A 124 57.39 -106.58 51.54
C THR A 124 57.80 -105.23 52.13
N GLN A 125 59.02 -105.11 52.66
CA GLN A 125 59.56 -103.83 53.15
C GLN A 125 59.88 -102.90 51.97
N ARG A 126 60.57 -103.39 50.93
CA ARG A 126 60.84 -102.63 49.69
C ARG A 126 59.54 -102.07 49.08
N VAL A 127 58.52 -102.90 48.94
CA VAL A 127 57.20 -102.47 48.41
C VAL A 127 56.50 -101.46 49.33
N GLN A 128 56.66 -101.56 50.65
CA GLN A 128 56.14 -100.56 51.60
C GLN A 128 56.89 -99.21 51.50
N GLU A 129 58.21 -99.24 51.32
CA GLU A 129 59.04 -98.05 51.11
C GLU A 129 58.67 -97.36 49.78
N GLU A 130 58.61 -98.10 48.68
CA GLU A 130 58.16 -97.62 47.36
C GLU A 130 56.75 -97.04 47.41
N LEU A 131 55.81 -97.70 48.09
CA LEU A 131 54.44 -97.20 48.28
C LEU A 131 54.43 -95.91 49.13
N SER A 132 55.30 -95.79 50.13
CA SER A 132 55.42 -94.58 50.94
C SER A 132 56.01 -93.42 50.13
N GLU A 133 56.95 -93.69 49.23
CA GLU A 133 57.49 -92.70 48.30
C GLU A 133 56.46 -92.29 47.25
N ALA A 134 55.74 -93.24 46.65
CA ALA A 134 54.66 -92.96 45.71
C ALA A 134 53.60 -92.05 46.34
N ARG A 135 53.16 -92.34 47.57
CA ARG A 135 52.23 -91.49 48.34
C ARG A 135 52.80 -90.10 48.63
N ARG A 136 54.09 -89.99 48.99
CA ARG A 136 54.77 -88.69 49.17
C ARG A 136 54.90 -87.90 47.87
N ARG A 137 55.05 -88.57 46.72
CA ARG A 137 55.10 -87.93 45.40
C ARG A 137 53.70 -87.46 44.97
N ILE A 138 52.67 -88.28 45.17
CA ILE A 138 51.26 -87.92 44.94
C ILE A 138 50.86 -86.70 45.78
N SER A 139 51.08 -86.74 47.10
CA SER A 139 50.74 -85.61 48.00
C SER A 139 51.47 -84.30 47.67
N LYS A 140 52.68 -84.37 47.10
CA LYS A 140 53.37 -83.18 46.57
C LYS A 140 52.71 -82.66 45.29
N LEU A 141 52.43 -83.54 44.33
CA LEU A 141 51.74 -83.17 43.09
C LEU A 141 50.33 -82.65 43.33
N GLU A 142 49.62 -83.15 44.35
CA GLU A 142 48.33 -82.63 44.80
C GLU A 142 48.47 -81.19 45.33
N ALA A 143 49.46 -80.92 46.19
CA ALA A 143 49.75 -79.55 46.66
C ALA A 143 50.21 -78.62 45.52
N ASP A 144 51.09 -79.08 44.64
CA ASP A 144 51.55 -78.34 43.45
C ASP A 144 50.37 -78.00 42.51
N LEU A 145 49.39 -78.91 42.40
CA LEU A 145 48.14 -78.69 41.65
C LEU A 145 47.19 -77.72 42.36
N GLU A 146 47.07 -77.77 43.68
CA GLU A 146 46.28 -76.80 44.46
C GLU A 146 46.88 -75.39 44.34
N ASP A 147 48.19 -75.22 44.52
CA ASP A 147 48.88 -73.94 44.32
C ASP A 147 48.79 -73.45 42.88
N ALA A 148 48.95 -74.32 41.88
CA ALA A 148 48.76 -73.97 40.48
C ALA A 148 47.31 -73.53 40.19
N ASN A 149 46.30 -74.21 40.75
CA ASN A 149 44.90 -73.82 40.62
C ASN A 149 44.61 -72.49 41.34
N MET A 150 45.23 -72.22 42.49
CA MET A 150 45.11 -70.94 43.19
C MET A 150 45.77 -69.80 42.42
N LEU A 151 46.93 -70.04 41.78
CA LEU A 151 47.60 -69.07 40.90
C LEU A 151 46.81 -68.82 39.62
N LEU A 152 46.22 -69.85 39.01
CA LEU A 152 45.30 -69.72 37.88
C LEU A 152 44.00 -69.01 38.29
N GLY A 153 43.49 -69.26 39.49
CA GLY A 153 42.31 -68.60 40.05
C GLY A 153 42.53 -67.11 40.30
N ARG A 154 43.73 -66.71 40.76
CA ARG A 154 44.14 -65.30 40.84
C ARG A 154 44.26 -64.70 39.45
N ARG A 155 45.08 -65.29 38.56
CA ARG A 155 45.27 -64.78 37.18
C ARG A 155 44.00 -64.67 36.36
N LYS A 156 42.99 -65.52 36.61
CA LYS A 156 41.65 -65.37 36.02
C LYS A 156 40.98 -64.10 36.53
N LYS A 157 40.87 -63.92 37.86
CA LYS A 157 40.32 -62.68 38.45
C LYS A 157 41.06 -61.43 37.96
N ASP A 158 42.39 -61.46 37.95
CA ASP A 158 43.22 -60.34 37.48
C ASP A 158 42.96 -60.01 35.99
N ALA A 159 42.69 -61.03 35.17
CA ALA A 159 42.32 -60.87 33.76
C ALA A 159 40.85 -60.47 33.55
N ASP A 160 39.94 -60.93 34.42
CA ASP A 160 38.52 -60.56 34.42
C ASP A 160 38.37 -59.07 34.81
N THR A 161 39.07 -58.60 35.86
CA THR A 161 39.09 -57.17 36.24
C THR A 161 39.75 -56.31 35.17
N ALA A 162 40.89 -56.74 34.59
CA ALA A 162 41.50 -56.00 33.48
C ALA A 162 40.58 -55.97 32.23
N ALA A 163 39.77 -57.00 32.00
CA ALA A 163 38.75 -57.00 30.95
C ALA A 163 37.55 -56.10 31.28
N GLU A 164 37.20 -55.92 32.55
CA GLU A 164 36.19 -54.96 33.01
C GLU A 164 36.71 -53.52 32.86
N GLU A 165 37.91 -53.20 33.38
CA GLU A 165 38.60 -51.92 33.17
C GLU A 165 38.72 -51.56 31.69
N HIS A 166 39.09 -52.52 30.82
CA HIS A 166 39.12 -52.29 29.37
C HIS A 166 37.74 -52.07 28.74
N ARG A 167 36.66 -52.71 29.23
CA ARG A 167 35.29 -52.43 28.78
C ARG A 167 34.84 -51.04 29.22
N GLU A 168 35.16 -50.63 30.45
CA GLU A 168 34.83 -49.31 30.98
C GLU A 168 35.57 -48.21 30.21
N LEU A 169 36.88 -48.33 30.02
CA LEU A 169 37.67 -47.39 29.22
C LEU A 169 37.23 -47.32 27.75
N LEU A 170 36.76 -48.43 27.16
CA LEU A 170 36.16 -48.42 25.82
C LEU A 170 34.77 -47.75 25.81
N ALA A 171 33.95 -47.94 26.85
CA ALA A 171 32.67 -47.27 27.03
C ALA A 171 32.86 -45.76 27.21
N GLU A 172 33.79 -45.32 28.07
CA GLU A 172 34.17 -43.92 28.20
C GLU A 172 34.70 -43.34 26.88
N GLN A 173 35.63 -44.04 26.21
CA GLN A 173 36.12 -43.61 24.90
C GLN A 173 35.00 -43.51 23.84
N SER A 174 33.93 -44.32 23.97
CA SER A 174 32.74 -44.21 23.11
C SER A 174 31.84 -43.01 23.46
N LYS A 175 31.65 -42.71 24.75
CA LYS A 175 30.92 -41.53 25.25
C LYS A 175 31.61 -40.23 24.84
N MET A 176 32.90 -40.09 25.17
CA MET A 176 33.72 -38.95 24.77
C MET A 176 33.76 -38.76 23.25
N ARG A 177 33.61 -39.83 22.45
CA ARG A 177 33.48 -39.75 20.98
C ARG A 177 32.06 -39.40 20.51
N ALA A 178 31.02 -39.69 21.27
CA ALA A 178 29.66 -39.23 20.99
C ALA A 178 29.55 -37.73 21.29
N GLU A 179 29.94 -37.31 22.49
CA GLU A 179 30.01 -35.91 22.93
C GLU A 179 30.85 -35.07 21.96
N ALA A 180 32.04 -35.55 21.57
CA ALA A 180 32.90 -34.87 20.59
C ALA A 180 32.39 -34.93 19.13
N ARG A 181 31.31 -35.67 18.83
CA ARG A 181 30.56 -35.56 17.56
C ARG A 181 29.40 -34.59 17.70
N GLU A 182 28.66 -34.66 18.80
CA GLU A 182 27.54 -33.78 19.12
C GLU A 182 28.00 -32.31 19.15
N LEU A 183 29.05 -32.00 19.92
CA LEU A 183 29.70 -30.67 19.94
C LEU A 183 30.24 -30.21 18.58
N ARG A 184 30.59 -31.14 17.67
CA ARG A 184 30.98 -30.79 16.29
C ARG A 184 29.77 -30.48 15.43
N THR A 185 28.70 -31.26 15.53
CA THR A 185 27.45 -30.97 14.82
C THR A 185 26.80 -29.68 15.32
N GLU A 186 26.86 -29.38 16.61
CA GLU A 186 26.44 -28.09 17.18
C GLU A 186 27.32 -26.94 16.66
N LEU A 187 28.64 -27.10 16.62
CA LEU A 187 29.55 -26.09 16.06
C LEU A 187 29.32 -25.87 14.55
N GLU A 188 29.01 -26.92 13.80
CA GLU A 188 28.68 -26.81 12.37
C GLU A 188 27.31 -26.18 12.14
N GLN A 189 26.29 -26.51 12.94
CA GLN A 189 24.98 -25.86 12.93
C GLN A 189 25.07 -24.38 13.34
N ALA A 190 25.85 -24.06 14.37
CA ALA A 190 26.11 -22.68 14.78
C ALA A 190 26.80 -21.89 13.65
N ARG A 191 27.76 -22.50 12.94
CA ARG A 191 28.43 -21.89 11.78
C ARG A 191 27.52 -21.75 10.55
N THR A 192 26.59 -22.66 10.30
CA THR A 192 25.61 -22.48 9.21
C THR A 192 24.57 -21.44 9.58
N ALA A 193 24.13 -21.36 10.84
CA ALA A 193 23.27 -20.29 11.35
C ALA A 193 23.97 -18.91 11.32
N GLU A 194 25.25 -18.84 11.68
CA GLU A 194 26.07 -17.63 11.57
C GLU A 194 26.19 -17.17 10.11
N ARG A 195 26.47 -18.10 9.18
CA ARG A 195 26.51 -17.81 7.73
C ARG A 195 25.15 -17.36 7.21
N ALA A 196 24.06 -18.02 7.60
CA ALA A 196 22.71 -17.63 7.21
C ALA A 196 22.36 -16.23 7.75
N SER A 197 22.67 -15.95 9.02
CA SER A 197 22.51 -14.63 9.64
C SER A 197 23.32 -13.55 8.91
N ASN A 198 24.57 -13.84 8.55
CA ASN A 198 25.42 -12.93 7.77
C ASN A 198 24.88 -12.70 6.34
N MET A 199 24.33 -13.72 5.67
CA MET A 199 23.68 -13.56 4.36
C MET A 199 22.40 -12.72 4.46
N CYS A 200 21.53 -12.99 5.46
CA CYS A 200 20.34 -12.20 5.72
C CYS A 200 20.68 -10.76 6.09
N LYS A 201 21.76 -10.54 6.85
CA LYS A 201 22.29 -9.21 7.15
C LYS A 201 22.77 -8.50 5.89
N GLN A 202 23.56 -9.16 5.04
CA GLN A 202 24.03 -8.59 3.77
C GLN A 202 22.87 -8.25 2.83
N HIS A 203 21.82 -9.09 2.78
CA HIS A 203 20.59 -8.82 2.04
C HIS A 203 19.89 -7.56 2.58
N ALA A 204 19.66 -7.49 3.90
CA ALA A 204 19.05 -6.33 4.53
C ALA A 204 19.91 -5.05 4.40
N GLU A 205 21.24 -5.15 4.41
CA GLU A 205 22.16 -4.04 4.16
C GLU A 205 22.10 -3.58 2.69
N GLN A 206 21.91 -4.49 1.73
CA GLN A 206 21.70 -4.17 0.32
C GLN A 206 20.32 -3.54 0.06
N GLU A 207 19.25 -4.11 0.61
CA GLU A 207 17.89 -3.55 0.55
C GLU A 207 17.84 -2.15 1.17
N LEU A 208 18.50 -1.96 2.33
CA LEU A 208 18.57 -0.67 3.01
C LEU A 208 19.48 0.34 2.26
N ALA A 209 20.51 -0.11 1.54
CA ALA A 209 21.30 0.73 0.66
C ALA A 209 20.52 1.17 -0.59
N LEU A 210 19.77 0.25 -1.23
CA LEU A 210 18.89 0.55 -2.36
C LEU A 210 17.72 1.46 -1.93
N ALA A 211 17.11 1.20 -0.78
CA ALA A 211 16.09 2.07 -0.20
C ALA A 211 16.64 3.48 0.08
N ARG A 212 17.86 3.59 0.64
CA ARG A 212 18.55 4.88 0.81
C ARG A 212 18.78 5.59 -0.52
N GLN A 213 19.35 4.91 -1.51
CA GLN A 213 19.55 5.48 -2.86
C GLN A 213 18.23 5.95 -3.48
N ASN A 214 17.14 5.20 -3.33
CA ASN A 214 15.82 5.61 -3.78
C ASN A 214 15.31 6.84 -3.01
N THR A 215 15.49 6.93 -1.69
CA THR A 215 15.13 8.14 -0.93
C THR A 215 16.03 9.34 -1.23
N GLU A 216 17.31 9.13 -1.51
CA GLU A 216 18.26 10.18 -1.92
C GLU A 216 17.92 10.69 -3.32
N TRP A 217 17.56 9.80 -4.25
CA TRP A 217 17.10 10.17 -5.59
C TRP A 217 15.74 10.88 -5.56
N LEU A 218 14.75 10.38 -4.81
CA LEU A 218 13.45 11.02 -4.64
C LEU A 218 13.57 12.39 -3.94
N THR A 219 14.44 12.54 -2.93
CA THR A 219 14.66 13.85 -2.29
C THR A 219 15.43 14.81 -3.19
N GLN A 220 16.37 14.31 -4.02
CA GLN A 220 17.00 15.11 -5.07
C GLN A 220 15.97 15.58 -6.11
N GLU A 221 15.13 14.68 -6.66
CA GLU A 221 14.10 15.06 -7.64
C GLU A 221 13.05 16.01 -7.04
N MET A 222 12.56 15.75 -5.83
CA MET A 222 11.66 16.67 -5.13
C MET A 222 12.33 18.03 -4.85
N SER A 223 13.63 18.06 -4.54
CA SER A 223 14.35 19.33 -4.38
C SER A 223 14.50 20.07 -5.72
N ALA A 224 14.81 19.35 -6.81
CA ALA A 224 14.91 19.89 -8.16
C ALA A 224 13.56 20.47 -8.60
N LYS A 225 12.46 19.71 -8.47
CA LYS A 225 11.09 20.17 -8.76
C LYS A 225 10.65 21.32 -7.88
N SER A 226 11.05 21.34 -6.60
CA SER A 226 10.84 22.50 -5.73
C SER A 226 11.58 23.75 -6.23
N THR A 227 12.84 23.62 -6.66
CA THR A 227 13.60 24.75 -7.25
C THR A 227 13.07 25.17 -8.62
N GLU A 228 12.60 24.24 -9.47
CA GLU A 228 11.91 24.55 -10.73
C GLU A 228 10.63 25.34 -10.46
N LEU A 229 9.79 24.89 -9.52
CA LEU A 229 8.56 25.59 -9.11
C LEU A 229 8.87 26.95 -8.46
N GLN A 230 9.94 27.07 -7.69
CA GLN A 230 10.37 28.36 -7.14
C GLN A 230 10.85 29.31 -8.23
N ARG A 231 11.63 28.82 -9.20
CA ARG A 231 12.10 29.58 -10.37
C ARG A 231 10.92 30.03 -11.24
N LEU A 232 9.97 29.14 -11.51
CA LEU A 232 8.73 29.47 -12.24
C LEU A 232 7.88 30.49 -11.46
N ARG A 233 7.78 30.39 -10.13
CA ARG A 233 7.10 31.41 -9.30
C ARG A 233 7.81 32.76 -9.33
N GLN A 234 9.15 32.78 -9.35
CA GLN A 234 9.94 34.00 -9.52
C GLN A 234 9.73 34.60 -10.91
N GLU A 235 9.89 33.83 -11.99
CA GLU A 235 9.62 34.27 -13.37
C GLU A 235 8.20 34.80 -13.55
N ARG A 236 7.19 34.18 -12.93
CA ARG A 236 5.79 34.66 -12.97
C ARG A 236 5.56 35.89 -12.08
N ALA A 237 6.24 36.02 -10.95
CA ALA A 237 6.17 37.22 -10.11
C ALA A 237 6.84 38.42 -10.81
N GLU A 238 8.00 38.21 -11.44
CA GLU A 238 8.71 39.20 -12.26
C GLU A 238 7.88 39.63 -13.48
N GLN A 239 7.26 38.68 -14.19
CA GLN A 239 6.31 39.00 -15.28
C GLN A 239 5.09 39.77 -14.76
N THR A 240 4.55 39.41 -13.59
CA THR A 240 3.40 40.11 -12.99
C THR A 240 3.78 41.54 -12.59
N ALA A 241 4.95 41.75 -11.97
CA ALA A 241 5.47 43.06 -11.62
C ALA A 241 5.81 43.91 -12.86
N GLY A 242 6.33 43.29 -13.93
CA GLY A 242 6.54 43.94 -15.22
C GLY A 242 5.23 44.39 -15.87
N LEU A 243 4.19 43.55 -15.84
CA LEU A 243 2.86 43.91 -16.34
C LEU A 243 2.16 44.95 -15.46
N GLN A 244 2.35 44.91 -14.13
CA GLN A 244 1.83 45.92 -13.20
C GLN A 244 2.50 47.28 -13.42
N THR A 245 3.83 47.34 -13.50
CA THR A 245 4.56 48.60 -13.77
C THR A 245 4.27 49.15 -15.17
N ALA A 246 4.09 48.29 -16.18
CA ALA A 246 3.62 48.72 -17.50
C ALA A 246 2.18 49.27 -17.46
N LEU A 247 1.28 48.64 -16.70
CA LEU A 247 -0.10 49.10 -16.49
C LEU A 247 -0.14 50.44 -15.73
N GLU A 248 0.66 50.59 -14.68
CA GLU A 248 0.81 51.85 -13.92
C GLU A 248 1.38 52.97 -14.78
N SER A 249 2.37 52.68 -15.65
CA SER A 249 2.89 53.65 -16.63
C SER A 249 1.81 54.06 -17.62
N ALA A 250 1.08 53.10 -18.21
CA ALA A 250 0.00 53.38 -19.15
C ALA A 250 -1.18 54.14 -18.51
N GLN A 251 -1.51 53.84 -17.25
CA GLN A 251 -2.49 54.61 -16.46
C GLN A 251 -1.98 56.02 -16.15
N GLY A 252 -0.68 56.18 -15.86
CA GLY A 252 -0.04 57.48 -15.66
C GLY A 252 -0.04 58.34 -16.93
N GLU A 253 0.25 57.73 -18.09
CA GLU A 253 0.17 58.37 -19.40
C GLU A 253 -1.27 58.74 -19.78
N ALA A 254 -2.24 57.85 -19.56
CA ALA A 254 -3.65 58.12 -19.78
C ALA A 254 -4.17 59.25 -18.87
N ALA A 255 -3.81 59.24 -17.59
CA ALA A 255 -4.14 60.33 -16.65
C ALA A 255 -3.45 61.65 -17.04
N ALA A 256 -2.22 61.61 -17.56
CA ALA A 256 -1.53 62.79 -18.09
C ALA A 256 -2.19 63.32 -19.37
N ALA A 257 -2.67 62.43 -20.26
CA ALA A 257 -3.44 62.78 -21.45
C ALA A 257 -4.80 63.38 -21.08
N GLN A 258 -5.52 62.80 -20.12
CA GLN A 258 -6.80 63.33 -19.62
C GLN A 258 -6.62 64.69 -18.93
N ARG A 259 -5.55 64.89 -18.14
CA ARG A 259 -5.19 66.20 -17.58
C ARG A 259 -4.88 67.23 -18.67
N LYS A 260 -4.24 66.83 -19.78
CA LYS A 260 -4.03 67.69 -20.95
C LYS A 260 -5.34 68.02 -21.67
N ALA A 261 -6.24 67.05 -21.84
CA ALA A 261 -7.56 67.25 -22.43
C ALA A 261 -8.38 68.27 -21.62
N VAL A 262 -8.54 68.07 -20.31
CA VAL A 262 -9.25 69.01 -19.41
C VAL A 262 -8.58 70.39 -19.36
N ALA A 263 -7.25 70.46 -19.52
CA ALA A 263 -6.53 71.74 -19.63
C ALA A 263 -6.69 72.42 -21.00
N LEU A 264 -7.03 71.68 -22.07
CA LEU A 264 -7.38 72.23 -23.38
C LEU A 264 -8.85 72.64 -23.42
N GLU A 265 -9.76 71.82 -22.87
CA GLU A 265 -11.19 72.13 -22.69
C GLU A 265 -11.35 73.46 -21.95
N ARG A 266 -10.72 73.64 -20.79
CA ARG A 266 -10.74 74.92 -20.05
C ARG A 266 -10.13 76.10 -20.80
N ARG A 267 -9.24 75.86 -21.77
CA ARG A 267 -8.68 76.91 -22.64
C ARG A 267 -9.61 77.22 -23.81
N LEU A 268 -10.38 76.25 -24.29
CA LEU A 268 -11.46 76.46 -25.25
C LEU A 268 -12.62 77.21 -24.59
N GLU A 269 -13.08 76.79 -23.41
CA GLU A 269 -14.07 77.52 -22.57
C GLU A 269 -13.60 78.96 -22.30
N GLY A 270 -12.34 79.14 -21.88
CA GLY A 270 -11.74 80.45 -21.68
C GLY A 270 -11.50 81.27 -22.96
N CYS A 271 -11.73 80.68 -24.14
CA CYS A 271 -11.72 81.35 -25.44
C CYS A 271 -13.14 81.59 -25.98
N THR A 272 -14.11 80.70 -25.74
CA THR A 272 -15.52 80.93 -26.07
C THR A 272 -16.09 82.04 -25.20
N LEU A 273 -15.82 82.06 -23.89
CA LEU A 273 -16.20 83.15 -23.01
C LEU A 273 -15.64 84.50 -23.48
N LYS A 274 -14.38 84.54 -23.95
CA LYS A 274 -13.78 85.78 -24.51
C LYS A 274 -14.40 86.18 -25.85
N LEU A 275 -14.85 85.22 -26.65
CA LEU A 275 -15.57 85.47 -27.89
C LEU A 275 -16.99 85.99 -27.61
N GLU A 276 -17.67 85.41 -26.62
CA GLU A 276 -18.99 85.84 -26.13
C GLU A 276 -18.90 87.25 -25.56
N GLU A 277 -17.98 87.53 -24.64
CA GLU A 277 -17.73 88.89 -24.13
C GLU A 277 -17.37 89.88 -25.27
N ALA A 278 -16.66 89.45 -26.31
CA ALA A 278 -16.33 90.31 -27.46
C ALA A 278 -17.55 90.58 -28.34
N LEU A 279 -18.42 89.60 -28.54
CA LEU A 279 -19.71 89.74 -29.24
C LEU A 279 -20.71 90.58 -28.44
N GLU A 280 -20.69 90.50 -27.11
CA GLU A 280 -21.48 91.39 -26.25
C GLU A 280 -20.96 92.83 -26.30
N ARG A 281 -19.65 93.04 -26.18
CA ARG A 281 -19.02 94.36 -26.40
C ARG A 281 -19.33 94.93 -27.79
N GLN A 282 -19.32 94.09 -28.83
CA GLN A 282 -19.73 94.51 -30.17
C GLN A 282 -21.20 94.95 -30.20
N ARG A 283 -22.12 94.14 -29.64
CA ARG A 283 -23.55 94.49 -29.54
C ARG A 283 -23.80 95.75 -28.73
N ASP A 284 -23.03 96.00 -27.68
CA ASP A 284 -23.12 97.23 -26.87
C ASP A 284 -22.58 98.45 -27.61
N LEU A 285 -21.51 98.30 -28.41
CA LEU A 285 -21.05 99.36 -29.31
C LEU A 285 -22.05 99.61 -30.45
N GLU A 286 -22.68 98.57 -31.01
CA GLU A 286 -23.76 98.69 -32.00
C GLU A 286 -25.01 99.38 -31.42
N ARG A 287 -25.38 99.06 -30.16
CA ARG A 287 -26.44 99.76 -29.40
C ARG A 287 -26.10 101.23 -29.19
N GLN A 288 -24.89 101.53 -28.68
CA GLN A 288 -24.43 102.91 -28.47
C GLN A 288 -24.38 103.69 -29.78
N GLN A 289 -23.92 103.07 -30.87
CA GLN A 289 -23.99 103.68 -32.20
C GLN A 289 -25.44 103.96 -32.59
N ALA A 290 -26.35 102.99 -32.50
CA ALA A 290 -27.77 103.18 -32.81
C ALA A 290 -28.46 104.26 -31.93
N GLU A 291 -28.10 104.35 -30.65
CA GLU A 291 -28.57 105.39 -29.72
C GLU A 291 -28.02 106.78 -30.11
N THR A 292 -26.73 106.90 -30.43
CA THR A 292 -26.18 108.18 -30.94
C THR A 292 -26.78 108.56 -32.29
N ASP A 293 -26.99 107.59 -33.19
CA ASP A 293 -27.66 107.79 -34.47
C ASP A 293 -29.11 108.25 -34.30
N ALA A 294 -29.83 107.70 -33.32
CA ALA A 294 -31.19 108.11 -32.99
C ALA A 294 -31.21 109.52 -32.34
N ALA A 295 -30.26 109.82 -31.47
CA ALA A 295 -30.08 111.14 -30.89
C ALA A 295 -29.75 112.19 -31.97
N PHE A 296 -28.79 111.93 -32.85
CA PHE A 296 -28.48 112.81 -33.98
C PHE A 296 -29.66 112.96 -34.94
N LYS A 297 -30.46 111.91 -35.20
CA LYS A 297 -31.69 112.03 -35.99
C LYS A 297 -32.73 112.91 -35.29
N ALA A 298 -32.91 112.77 -33.97
CA ALA A 298 -33.81 113.61 -33.18
C ALA A 298 -33.33 115.07 -33.09
N GLU A 299 -32.02 115.31 -32.97
CA GLU A 299 -31.42 116.66 -33.04
C GLU A 299 -31.59 117.28 -34.42
N MET A 300 -31.36 116.52 -35.50
CA MET A 300 -31.59 116.99 -36.88
C MET A 300 -33.08 117.26 -37.15
N GLU A 301 -33.99 116.49 -36.57
CA GLU A 301 -35.43 116.80 -36.60
C GLU A 301 -35.79 118.04 -35.78
N ALA A 302 -35.19 118.22 -34.60
CA ALA A 302 -35.38 119.42 -33.79
C ALA A 302 -34.84 120.67 -34.50
N GLN A 303 -33.66 120.58 -35.12
CA GLN A 303 -33.09 121.64 -35.95
C GLN A 303 -33.99 121.95 -37.16
N LYS A 304 -34.52 120.93 -37.86
CA LYS A 304 -35.50 121.13 -38.95
C LYS A 304 -36.76 121.84 -38.47
N ARG A 305 -37.39 121.39 -37.37
CA ARG A 305 -38.57 122.04 -36.77
C ARG A 305 -38.27 123.48 -36.36
N MET A 306 -37.08 123.76 -35.83
CA MET A 306 -36.65 125.12 -35.53
C MET A 306 -36.49 125.96 -36.80
N CYS A 307 -35.86 125.43 -37.87
CA CYS A 307 -35.79 126.09 -39.17
C CYS A 307 -37.18 126.35 -39.77
N GLU A 308 -38.09 125.38 -39.70
CA GLU A 308 -39.50 125.52 -40.14
C GLU A 308 -40.22 126.64 -39.37
N LEU A 309 -40.00 126.76 -38.05
CA LEU A 309 -40.53 127.83 -37.21
C LEU A 309 -39.87 129.20 -37.47
N TRP A 310 -38.56 129.23 -37.75
CA TRP A 310 -37.87 130.46 -38.19
C TRP A 310 -38.39 130.91 -39.56
N GLU A 311 -38.61 129.99 -40.50
CA GLU A 311 -39.20 130.29 -41.80
C GLU A 311 -40.67 130.69 -41.68
N SER A 312 -41.49 130.05 -40.84
CA SER A 312 -42.89 130.46 -40.64
C SER A 312 -42.97 131.83 -39.96
N GLY A 313 -42.16 132.07 -38.92
CA GLY A 313 -42.02 133.39 -38.31
C GLY A 313 -41.55 134.46 -39.30
N GLN A 314 -40.65 134.11 -40.23
CA GLN A 314 -40.19 135.03 -41.28
C GLN A 314 -41.24 135.23 -42.39
N ARG A 315 -42.11 134.24 -42.68
CA ARG A 315 -43.29 134.39 -43.55
C ARG A 315 -44.31 135.31 -42.90
N GLU A 316 -44.72 135.04 -41.66
CA GLU A 316 -45.62 135.92 -40.91
C GLU A 316 -45.05 137.34 -40.75
N ALA A 317 -43.74 137.49 -40.56
CA ALA A 317 -43.10 138.81 -40.49
C ALA A 317 -43.17 139.55 -41.84
N LYS A 318 -43.01 138.84 -42.97
CA LYS A 318 -43.23 139.42 -44.31
C LYS A 318 -44.69 139.78 -44.54
N GLU A 319 -45.63 138.88 -44.24
CA GLU A 319 -47.07 139.15 -44.33
C GLU A 319 -47.49 140.36 -43.48
N ARG A 320 -46.91 140.52 -42.28
CA ARG A 320 -47.09 141.72 -41.44
C ARG A 320 -46.49 142.98 -42.06
N VAL A 321 -45.32 142.89 -42.71
CA VAL A 321 -44.70 144.02 -43.43
C VAL A 321 -45.52 144.38 -44.67
N GLU A 322 -45.90 143.42 -45.51
CA GLU A 322 -46.75 143.60 -46.69
C GLU A 322 -48.12 144.21 -46.32
N HIS A 323 -48.71 143.79 -45.19
CA HIS A 323 -49.92 144.40 -44.65
C HIS A 323 -49.71 145.84 -44.16
N LEU A 324 -48.59 146.13 -43.48
CA LEU A 324 -48.23 147.49 -43.05
C LEU A 324 -47.90 148.39 -44.25
N GLU A 325 -47.25 147.88 -45.29
CA GLU A 325 -46.98 148.57 -46.55
C GLU A 325 -48.29 148.85 -47.31
N GLY A 326 -49.25 147.91 -47.29
CA GLY A 326 -50.61 148.11 -47.79
C GLY A 326 -51.36 149.22 -47.05
N LEU A 327 -51.38 149.19 -45.71
CA LEU A 327 -51.98 150.25 -44.88
C LEU A 327 -51.28 151.61 -45.08
N MET A 328 -49.96 151.61 -45.29
CA MET A 328 -49.21 152.82 -45.63
C MET A 328 -49.57 153.34 -47.03
N ALA A 329 -49.77 152.48 -48.02
CA ALA A 329 -50.22 152.87 -49.36
C ALA A 329 -51.65 153.44 -49.33
N GLU A 330 -52.58 152.80 -48.60
CA GLU A 330 -53.92 153.33 -48.34
C GLU A 330 -53.84 154.70 -47.67
N ALA A 331 -52.99 154.87 -46.65
CA ALA A 331 -52.78 156.16 -45.99
C ALA A 331 -52.23 157.23 -46.96
N HIS A 332 -51.25 156.91 -47.81
CA HIS A 332 -50.74 157.85 -48.83
C HIS A 332 -51.86 158.29 -49.79
N VAL A 333 -52.67 157.36 -50.29
CA VAL A 333 -53.82 157.67 -51.15
C VAL A 333 -54.84 158.57 -50.42
N THR A 334 -55.05 158.41 -49.11
CA THR A 334 -55.92 159.35 -48.35
C THR A 334 -55.29 160.74 -48.16
N VAL A 335 -53.95 160.85 -48.12
CA VAL A 335 -53.24 162.13 -48.05
C VAL A 335 -53.25 162.84 -49.40
N GLU A 336 -53.03 162.13 -50.52
CA GLU A 336 -53.12 162.68 -51.88
C GLU A 336 -54.53 163.25 -52.14
N HIS A 337 -55.60 162.48 -51.85
CA HIS A 337 -56.97 162.98 -51.93
C HIS A 337 -57.28 164.14 -50.97
N ALA A 338 -56.53 164.29 -49.87
CA ALA A 338 -56.67 165.45 -48.98
C ALA A 338 -55.96 166.69 -49.55
N GLU A 339 -54.76 166.54 -50.12
CA GLU A 339 -54.06 167.62 -50.82
C GLU A 339 -54.83 168.16 -52.02
N GLU A 340 -55.39 167.28 -52.86
CA GLU A 340 -56.22 167.71 -54.00
C GLU A 340 -57.44 168.53 -53.55
N ARG A 341 -58.09 168.12 -52.46
CA ARG A 341 -59.21 168.85 -51.85
C ARG A 341 -58.79 170.20 -51.26
N CYS A 342 -57.59 170.30 -50.69
CA CYS A 342 -57.04 171.57 -50.22
C CYS A 342 -56.75 172.53 -51.39
N ARG A 343 -56.10 172.06 -52.47
CA ARG A 343 -55.81 172.89 -53.65
C ARG A 343 -57.08 173.46 -54.29
N LEU A 344 -58.11 172.63 -54.47
CA LEU A 344 -59.41 173.06 -54.98
C LEU A 344 -60.11 174.10 -54.09
N ALA A 345 -59.91 174.05 -52.78
CA ALA A 345 -60.44 175.06 -51.85
C ALA A 345 -59.64 176.37 -51.90
N GLU A 346 -58.31 176.30 -52.01
CA GLU A 346 -57.44 177.48 -52.13
C GLU A 346 -57.70 178.26 -53.43
N GLU A 347 -57.96 177.56 -54.55
CA GLU A 347 -58.35 178.19 -55.82
C GLU A 347 -59.69 178.93 -55.71
N GLN A 348 -60.71 178.32 -55.08
CA GLN A 348 -62.03 178.93 -54.86
C GLN A 348 -61.95 180.14 -53.90
N GLU A 349 -61.11 180.09 -52.86
CA GLU A 349 -60.81 181.26 -52.04
C GLU A 349 -60.07 182.36 -52.81
N ALA A 350 -59.17 182.01 -53.74
CA ALA A 350 -58.46 183.01 -54.54
C ALA A 350 -59.36 183.72 -55.57
N GLU A 351 -60.40 183.06 -56.09
CA GLU A 351 -61.39 183.70 -56.97
C GLU A 351 -62.33 184.62 -56.18
N THR A 352 -62.99 184.10 -55.13
CA THR A 352 -63.91 184.87 -54.28
C THR A 352 -63.24 186.10 -53.63
N ARG A 353 -61.97 186.01 -53.23
CA ARG A 353 -61.21 187.17 -52.71
C ARG A 353 -60.98 188.27 -53.77
N ARG A 354 -60.93 187.96 -55.07
CA ARG A 354 -60.83 188.98 -56.14
C ARG A 354 -62.17 189.69 -56.34
N GLU A 355 -63.28 188.95 -56.33
CA GLU A 355 -64.63 189.50 -56.44
C GLU A 355 -64.99 190.39 -55.24
N LEU A 356 -64.66 189.95 -54.02
CA LEU A 356 -64.82 190.75 -52.80
C LEU A 356 -63.91 191.99 -52.78
N GLY A 357 -62.79 191.98 -53.51
CA GLY A 357 -61.91 193.13 -53.68
C GLY A 357 -62.55 194.25 -54.49
N SER A 358 -63.04 193.95 -55.71
CA SER A 358 -63.71 194.94 -56.55
C SER A 358 -65.05 195.41 -55.96
N GLN A 359 -65.76 194.54 -55.25
CA GLN A 359 -66.95 194.92 -54.48
C GLN A 359 -66.60 195.85 -53.31
N ARG A 360 -65.45 195.70 -52.65
CA ARG A 360 -65.02 196.63 -51.58
C ARG A 360 -64.71 198.03 -52.10
N GLU A 361 -64.00 198.17 -53.21
CA GLU A 361 -63.70 199.50 -53.76
C GLU A 361 -64.99 200.26 -54.13
N ALA A 362 -65.99 199.56 -54.69
CA ALA A 362 -67.32 200.13 -54.90
C ALA A 362 -68.00 200.50 -53.57
N LEU A 363 -68.05 199.56 -52.61
CA LEU A 363 -68.71 199.75 -51.32
C LEU A 363 -68.06 200.83 -50.44
N GLU A 364 -66.76 201.11 -50.55
CA GLU A 364 -66.14 202.22 -49.82
C GLU A 364 -66.62 203.59 -50.35
N THR A 365 -66.85 203.73 -51.66
CA THR A 365 -67.52 204.92 -52.22
C THR A 365 -69.01 205.00 -51.87
N GLU A 366 -69.65 203.87 -51.59
CA GLU A 366 -71.04 203.81 -51.09
C GLU A 366 -71.12 204.12 -49.58
N VAL A 367 -70.12 203.70 -48.78
CA VAL A 367 -70.04 203.96 -47.34
C VAL A 367 -69.81 205.43 -47.02
N GLU A 368 -69.10 206.19 -47.87
CA GLU A 368 -69.04 207.64 -47.70
C GLU A 368 -70.40 208.33 -47.90
N LYS A 369 -71.32 207.73 -48.67
CA LYS A 369 -72.71 208.19 -48.83
C LYS A 369 -73.62 207.66 -47.72
N LEU A 370 -73.44 206.41 -47.29
CA LEU A 370 -74.26 205.77 -46.24
C LEU A 370 -73.86 206.18 -44.81
N ARG A 371 -72.73 206.88 -44.64
CA ARG A 371 -72.38 207.63 -43.42
C ARG A 371 -73.45 208.63 -42.96
N THR A 372 -74.44 208.96 -43.79
CA THR A 372 -75.58 209.82 -43.41
C THR A 372 -76.89 209.08 -43.11
N GLU A 373 -77.01 207.75 -43.32
CA GLU A 373 -78.34 207.10 -43.37
C GLU A 373 -78.62 205.93 -42.41
N LEU A 374 -77.65 205.07 -42.03
CA LEU A 374 -77.93 203.83 -41.27
C LEU A 374 -76.75 203.39 -40.36
N ASN A 375 -76.77 203.38 -39.02
CA ASN A 375 -77.80 203.61 -37.98
C ASN A 375 -78.83 202.47 -37.66
N ALA A 376 -78.66 201.18 -38.08
CA ALA A 376 -79.51 200.04 -37.61
C ALA A 376 -79.03 198.53 -37.80
N ALA A 377 -78.70 197.80 -36.69
CA ALA A 377 -79.03 196.38 -36.23
C ALA A 377 -78.53 194.93 -36.77
N ASN A 378 -77.65 194.18 -35.99
CA ASN A 378 -77.60 192.82 -35.22
C ASN A 378 -77.77 191.23 -35.62
N GLU A 379 -76.90 190.26 -35.08
CA GLU A 379 -76.89 188.79 -34.43
C GLU A 379 -77.24 187.31 -35.07
N LEU A 380 -77.01 185.96 -34.63
CA LEU A 380 -76.08 184.96 -33.83
C LEU A 380 -76.40 183.31 -33.78
N LEU A 381 -75.49 182.32 -33.31
CA LEU A 381 -75.56 180.81 -32.79
C LEU A 381 -75.34 179.44 -33.67
N GLY A 382 -75.10 178.07 -33.37
CA GLY A 382 -74.83 176.93 -32.30
C GLY A 382 -74.91 175.37 -32.86
N ASP A 383 -74.71 174.05 -32.36
CA ASP A 383 -74.09 173.13 -31.26
C ASP A 383 -74.24 171.46 -31.36
N ARG A 384 -73.45 170.51 -30.66
CA ARG A 384 -73.53 168.98 -30.19
C ARG A 384 -73.28 167.60 -31.03
N GLN A 385 -73.12 166.24 -30.65
CA GLN A 385 -72.89 165.23 -29.46
C GLN A 385 -72.24 163.70 -29.65
N GLN A 386 -72.60 162.51 -28.98
CA GLN A 386 -71.75 161.22 -28.60
C GLN A 386 -72.38 159.71 -28.31
N TRP A 387 -71.63 158.50 -28.26
CA TRP A 387 -71.77 157.11 -27.47
C TRP A 387 -71.09 155.74 -28.05
N GLN A 388 -71.02 154.38 -27.63
CA GLN A 388 -71.47 153.29 -26.59
C GLN A 388 -70.62 151.87 -26.43
N ARG A 389 -71.09 150.66 -25.87
CA ARG A 389 -70.31 149.36 -25.41
C ARG A 389 -71.07 147.94 -25.05
N ASP A 390 -70.47 146.66 -24.98
CA ASP A 390 -70.64 145.44 -23.97
C ASP A 390 -70.17 143.88 -24.22
N VAL A 391 -70.31 142.83 -23.29
CA VAL A 391 -69.60 141.42 -23.15
C VAL A 391 -70.28 140.15 -22.36
N GLN A 392 -70.00 138.78 -22.53
CA GLN A 392 -70.24 137.54 -21.59
C GLN A 392 -69.90 135.99 -22.03
N ALA A 393 -69.63 134.92 -21.15
CA ALA A 393 -69.60 133.37 -21.37
C ALA A 393 -69.41 132.31 -20.13
N ASN A 394 -69.68 130.92 -20.17
CA ASN A 394 -69.36 129.79 -19.13
C ASN A 394 -69.60 128.19 -19.45
N GLY A 395 -69.39 127.15 -18.54
CA GLY A 395 -69.47 125.60 -18.70
C GLY A 395 -69.72 124.53 -17.48
N LEU A 396 -69.62 123.15 -17.62
CA LEU A 396 -70.12 121.96 -16.73
C LEU A 396 -69.48 120.47 -16.94
N LEU A 397 -69.71 119.22 -16.35
CA LEU A 397 -70.03 118.47 -15.02
C LEU A 397 -69.93 116.83 -15.10
N SER A 398 -70.01 115.93 -14.02
CA SER A 398 -70.04 114.37 -14.04
C SER A 398 -70.41 113.47 -12.73
N PRO A 399 -70.64 112.07 -12.73
CA PRO A 399 -71.21 111.16 -11.62
C PRO A 399 -70.80 109.59 -11.38
N THR A 400 -71.24 108.84 -10.29
CA THR A 400 -71.11 107.30 -10.00
C THR A 400 -72.31 106.53 -9.27
N ALA A 401 -73.35 107.18 -8.75
CA ALA A 401 -74.15 106.65 -7.60
C ALA A 401 -75.35 105.66 -7.84
N ALA A 402 -75.23 104.61 -8.67
CA ALA A 402 -76.42 103.88 -9.20
C ALA A 402 -76.74 102.46 -8.67
N ALA A 403 -75.92 101.83 -7.82
CA ALA A 403 -75.94 100.36 -7.64
C ALA A 403 -76.91 99.76 -6.59
N VAL A 404 -77.42 100.56 -5.63
CA VAL A 404 -78.03 100.01 -4.39
C VAL A 404 -79.49 99.53 -4.55
N THR A 405 -80.21 99.98 -5.57
CA THR A 405 -81.67 99.79 -5.70
C THR A 405 -82.10 98.50 -6.43
N ARG A 406 -81.41 97.37 -6.21
CA ARG A 406 -81.75 96.06 -6.83
C ARG A 406 -81.86 94.86 -5.88
N MET A 407 -81.76 95.04 -4.56
CA MET A 407 -81.83 93.93 -3.59
C MET A 407 -83.23 93.73 -2.98
N GLN A 408 -84.27 93.63 -3.82
CA GLN A 408 -85.63 93.25 -3.41
C GLN A 408 -86.29 92.37 -4.49
N LYS A 409 -86.24 91.03 -4.33
CA LYS A 409 -87.19 90.00 -4.83
C LYS A 409 -86.63 88.56 -4.70
N SER A 410 -86.74 87.97 -3.51
CA SER A 410 -86.61 86.50 -3.32
C SER A 410 -87.27 86.10 -1.99
N GLY A 411 -88.51 85.59 -2.05
CA GLY A 411 -89.30 85.26 -0.86
C GLY A 411 -89.03 83.86 -0.33
N LYS A 412 -88.23 83.75 0.73
CA LYS A 412 -88.18 82.63 1.69
C LYS A 412 -88.14 83.21 3.11
N SER A 413 -88.67 82.50 4.10
CA SER A 413 -88.64 82.95 5.49
C SER A 413 -87.25 82.73 6.10
N PHE A 414 -86.83 83.63 6.99
CA PHE A 414 -85.62 83.43 7.81
C PHE A 414 -85.65 82.11 8.58
N THR A 415 -86.82 81.66 9.03
CA THR A 415 -86.99 80.38 9.74
C THR A 415 -86.74 79.15 8.88
N GLU A 416 -86.98 79.23 7.57
CA GLU A 416 -86.70 78.12 6.64
C GLU A 416 -85.19 77.99 6.40
N ILE A 417 -84.50 79.12 6.25
CA ILE A 417 -83.03 79.15 6.11
C ILE A 417 -82.34 78.58 7.36
N TYR A 418 -82.86 78.86 8.56
CA TYR A 418 -82.38 78.23 9.79
C TYR A 418 -82.73 76.73 9.88
N ALA A 419 -83.90 76.30 9.40
CA ALA A 419 -84.27 74.88 9.41
C ALA A 419 -83.40 74.04 8.44
N ASP A 420 -83.14 74.57 7.24
CA ASP A 420 -82.24 73.92 6.27
C ASP A 420 -80.77 73.94 6.75
N TYR A 421 -80.34 75.00 7.44
CA TYR A 421 -79.01 75.05 8.08
C TYR A 421 -78.85 73.98 9.18
N VAL A 422 -79.85 73.80 10.05
CA VAL A 422 -79.81 72.76 11.10
C VAL A 422 -79.80 71.35 10.49
N ARG A 423 -80.60 71.09 9.45
CA ARG A 423 -80.56 69.80 8.72
C ARG A 423 -79.17 69.48 8.17
N VAL A 424 -78.51 70.46 7.54
CA VAL A 424 -77.14 70.30 7.03
C VAL A 424 -76.13 70.10 8.17
N GLN A 425 -76.38 70.64 9.37
CA GLN A 425 -75.56 70.31 10.55
C GLN A 425 -75.80 68.88 11.05
N ASP A 426 -77.05 68.41 11.11
CA ASP A 426 -77.38 67.04 11.53
C ASP A 426 -76.82 65.99 10.55
N GLU A 427 -77.00 66.20 9.24
CA GLU A 427 -76.42 65.37 8.18
C GLU A 427 -74.88 65.34 8.27
N LEU A 428 -74.24 66.49 8.51
CA LEU A 428 -72.79 66.58 8.72
C LEU A 428 -72.30 65.85 9.98
N VAL A 429 -73.15 65.67 11.01
CA VAL A 429 -72.81 64.87 12.21
C VAL A 429 -72.90 63.37 11.91
N VAL A 430 -73.92 62.93 11.17
CA VAL A 430 -74.01 61.52 10.71
C VAL A 430 -72.83 61.16 9.81
N GLU A 431 -72.54 62.00 8.81
CA GLU A 431 -71.39 61.88 7.91
C GLU A 431 -70.02 61.91 8.63
N ARG A 432 -69.94 62.44 9.85
CA ARG A 432 -68.74 62.35 10.70
C ARG A 432 -68.69 61.03 11.46
N GLN A 433 -69.78 60.60 12.09
CA GLN A 433 -69.85 59.32 12.80
C GLN A 433 -69.63 58.13 11.86
N GLU A 434 -70.07 58.22 10.60
CA GLU A 434 -69.79 57.19 9.60
C GLU A 434 -68.33 57.20 9.15
N LYS A 435 -67.68 58.37 9.01
CA LYS A 435 -66.23 58.45 8.76
C LYS A 435 -65.42 57.93 9.95
N GLU A 436 -65.82 58.24 11.18
CA GLU A 436 -65.21 57.75 12.41
C GLU A 436 -65.26 56.21 12.44
N ARG A 437 -66.45 55.60 12.26
CA ARG A 437 -66.61 54.13 12.15
C ARG A 437 -65.81 53.50 10.99
N LEU A 438 -65.73 54.18 9.83
CA LEU A 438 -64.90 53.73 8.72
C LEU A 438 -63.41 53.79 9.07
N THR A 439 -62.94 54.81 9.79
CA THR A 439 -61.56 54.86 10.30
C THR A 439 -61.29 53.84 11.41
N GLU A 440 -62.27 53.50 12.25
CA GLU A 440 -62.17 52.43 13.25
C GLU A 440 -62.04 51.05 12.58
N SER A 441 -62.88 50.75 11.59
CA SER A 441 -62.78 49.49 10.83
C SER A 441 -61.52 49.40 9.97
N LEU A 442 -61.06 50.51 9.36
CA LEU A 442 -59.78 50.54 8.66
C LEU A 442 -58.58 50.37 9.60
N THR A 443 -58.60 50.96 10.81
CA THR A 443 -57.52 50.77 11.79
C THR A 443 -57.50 49.36 12.38
N GLN A 444 -58.67 48.72 12.56
CA GLN A 444 -58.77 47.30 12.92
C GLN A 444 -58.21 46.39 11.82
N ILE A 445 -58.53 46.64 10.55
CA ILE A 445 -57.97 45.88 9.41
C ILE A 445 -56.45 46.09 9.30
N LEU A 446 -55.95 47.31 9.53
CA LEU A 446 -54.52 47.58 9.56
C LEU A 446 -53.83 46.84 10.72
N GLN A 447 -54.43 46.80 11.92
CA GLN A 447 -53.92 46.02 13.04
C GLN A 447 -53.89 44.51 12.73
N GLU A 448 -54.94 43.94 12.13
CA GLU A 448 -54.91 42.53 11.68
C GLU A 448 -53.82 42.25 10.63
N ILE A 449 -53.50 43.21 9.77
CA ILE A 449 -52.41 43.11 8.79
C ILE A 449 -51.04 43.24 9.48
N GLU A 450 -50.89 44.17 10.43
CA GLU A 450 -49.67 44.39 11.21
C GLU A 450 -49.36 43.19 12.13
N GLU A 451 -50.36 42.52 12.70
CA GLU A 451 -50.19 41.29 13.48
C GLU A 451 -49.83 40.07 12.61
N ARG A 452 -50.33 40.00 11.37
CA ARG A 452 -50.04 38.91 10.43
C ARG A 452 -48.73 39.12 9.65
N ALA A 453 -48.27 40.36 9.47
CA ALA A 453 -47.00 40.67 8.82
C ALA A 453 -45.78 39.92 9.40
N PRO A 454 -45.52 39.92 10.72
CA PRO A 454 -44.40 39.16 11.30
C PRO A 454 -44.59 37.65 11.25
N GLN A 455 -45.83 37.15 11.17
CA GLN A 455 -46.10 35.72 10.97
C GLN A 455 -45.75 35.29 9.54
N LEU A 456 -46.12 36.10 8.54
CA LEU A 456 -45.76 35.90 7.14
C LEU A 456 -44.26 36.10 6.88
N GLN A 457 -43.58 36.96 7.64
CA GLN A 457 -42.13 37.11 7.58
C GLN A 457 -41.43 35.86 8.11
N ARG A 458 -41.76 35.38 9.32
CA ARG A 458 -41.21 34.13 9.86
C ARG A 458 -41.48 32.93 8.97
N GLN A 459 -42.70 32.80 8.42
CA GLN A 459 -43.00 31.74 7.46
C GLN A 459 -42.13 31.83 6.21
N ARG A 460 -41.82 33.03 5.69
CA ARG A 460 -40.88 33.19 4.57
C ARG A 460 -39.46 32.82 4.97
N GLU A 461 -38.98 33.27 6.12
CA GLU A 461 -37.66 32.92 6.66
C GLU A 461 -37.51 31.40 6.85
N GLU A 462 -38.55 30.73 7.37
CA GLU A 462 -38.65 29.28 7.51
C GLU A 462 -38.69 28.57 6.15
N TYR A 463 -39.51 29.03 5.19
CA TYR A 463 -39.53 28.48 3.83
C TYR A 463 -38.22 28.70 3.08
N GLU A 464 -37.55 29.84 3.26
CA GLU A 464 -36.26 30.16 2.65
C GLU A 464 -35.14 29.30 3.26
N SER A 465 -35.15 29.04 4.58
CA SER A 465 -34.26 28.06 5.22
C SER A 465 -34.49 26.65 4.68
N ILE A 466 -35.74 26.18 4.67
CA ILE A 466 -36.11 24.83 4.17
C ILE A 466 -35.77 24.69 2.68
N CYS A 467 -35.96 25.73 1.86
CA CYS A 467 -35.51 25.72 0.47
C CYS A 467 -33.99 25.66 0.36
N GLY A 468 -33.26 26.41 1.20
CA GLY A 468 -31.80 26.38 1.26
C GLY A 468 -31.23 25.04 1.72
N GLU A 469 -31.87 24.39 2.69
CA GLU A 469 -31.55 23.02 3.14
C GLU A 469 -31.85 22.00 2.04
N ALA A 470 -32.99 22.13 1.35
CA ALA A 470 -33.36 21.27 0.24
C ALA A 470 -32.42 21.41 -0.97
N THR A 471 -31.97 22.63 -1.31
CA THR A 471 -30.94 22.82 -2.36
C THR A 471 -29.58 22.28 -1.92
N GLN A 472 -29.15 22.53 -0.68
CA GLN A 472 -27.90 21.95 -0.15
C GLN A 472 -27.92 20.41 -0.17
N LEU A 473 -29.04 19.77 0.16
CA LEU A 473 -29.19 18.31 0.08
C LEU A 473 -29.21 17.82 -1.39
N ALA A 474 -29.81 18.58 -2.31
CA ALA A 474 -29.76 18.26 -3.74
C ALA A 474 -28.34 18.42 -4.33
N ASP A 475 -27.60 19.45 -3.91
CA ASP A 475 -26.21 19.68 -4.31
C ASP A 475 -25.29 18.59 -3.74
N GLN A 476 -25.49 18.19 -2.48
CA GLN A 476 -24.78 17.05 -1.86
C GLN A 476 -25.09 15.72 -2.58
N LEU A 477 -26.35 15.48 -2.96
CA LEU A 477 -26.73 14.28 -3.72
C LEU A 477 -26.15 14.30 -5.15
N THR A 478 -26.13 15.44 -5.83
CA THR A 478 -25.53 15.52 -7.18
C THR A 478 -24.00 15.48 -7.15
N ALA A 479 -23.36 15.96 -6.09
CA ALA A 479 -21.94 15.74 -5.83
C ALA A 479 -21.64 14.24 -5.62
N ALA A 480 -22.31 13.61 -4.64
CA ALA A 480 -22.12 12.18 -4.35
C ALA A 480 -22.43 11.26 -5.54
N MET A 481 -23.35 11.65 -6.42
CA MET A 481 -23.62 10.92 -7.67
C MET A 481 -22.50 11.08 -8.71
N LYS A 482 -21.90 12.27 -8.84
CA LYS A 482 -20.69 12.48 -9.66
C LYS A 482 -19.51 11.70 -9.09
N ASP A 483 -19.25 11.79 -7.79
CA ASP A 483 -18.17 11.05 -7.13
C ASP A 483 -18.32 9.53 -7.39
N ARG A 484 -19.55 9.01 -7.29
CA ARG A 484 -19.87 7.61 -7.62
C ARG A 484 -19.65 7.26 -9.09
N GLU A 485 -19.96 8.17 -10.01
CA GLU A 485 -19.74 8.00 -11.46
C GLU A 485 -18.25 8.09 -11.83
N GLU A 486 -17.50 8.99 -11.21
CA GLU A 486 -16.04 9.08 -11.35
C GLU A 486 -15.33 7.87 -10.77
N LEU A 487 -15.73 7.40 -9.58
CA LEU A 487 -15.22 6.15 -8.99
C LEU A 487 -15.56 4.94 -9.87
N ALA A 488 -16.77 4.85 -10.41
CA ALA A 488 -17.13 3.80 -11.38
C ALA A 488 -16.23 3.86 -12.62
N ARG A 489 -16.07 5.04 -13.22
CA ARG A 489 -15.18 5.26 -14.38
C ARG A 489 -13.74 4.86 -14.08
N GLN A 490 -13.24 5.19 -12.88
CA GLN A 490 -11.91 4.79 -12.43
C GLN A 490 -11.78 3.28 -12.19
N THR A 491 -12.84 2.59 -11.73
CA THR A 491 -12.83 1.12 -11.58
C THR A 491 -12.86 0.41 -12.93
N ASP A 492 -13.59 0.93 -13.92
CA ASP A 492 -13.57 0.40 -15.28
C ASP A 492 -12.23 0.69 -15.99
N GLU A 493 -11.63 1.86 -15.81
CA GLU A 493 -10.25 2.12 -16.24
C GLU A 493 -9.25 1.14 -15.60
N ALA A 494 -9.29 0.98 -14.27
CA ALA A 494 -8.41 0.07 -13.55
C ALA A 494 -8.61 -1.39 -13.99
N ARG A 495 -9.84 -1.78 -14.27
CA ARG A 495 -10.19 -3.09 -14.85
C ARG A 495 -9.61 -3.24 -16.25
N LEU A 496 -9.79 -2.27 -17.15
CA LEU A 496 -9.24 -2.33 -18.52
C LEU A 496 -7.71 -2.35 -18.51
N HIS A 497 -7.07 -1.58 -17.63
CA HIS A 497 -5.63 -1.65 -17.38
C HIS A 497 -5.20 -3.02 -16.87
N ARG A 498 -5.92 -3.62 -15.90
CA ARG A 498 -5.66 -4.97 -15.42
C ARG A 498 -5.81 -6.01 -16.54
N GLU A 499 -6.92 -6.00 -17.27
CA GLU A 499 -7.14 -6.94 -18.38
C GLU A 499 -6.08 -6.78 -19.48
N ARG A 500 -5.55 -5.56 -19.70
CA ARG A 500 -4.40 -5.32 -20.59
C ARG A 500 -3.11 -5.93 -20.03
N VAL A 501 -2.77 -5.68 -18.76
CA VAL A 501 -1.58 -6.23 -18.11
C VAL A 501 -1.65 -7.75 -17.98
N ASP A 502 -2.84 -8.33 -17.80
CA ASP A 502 -3.06 -9.79 -17.81
C ASP A 502 -2.81 -10.38 -19.22
N ARG A 503 -3.25 -9.70 -20.30
CA ARG A 503 -2.94 -10.08 -21.69
C ARG A 503 -1.43 -9.98 -21.98
N GLU A 504 -0.78 -8.89 -21.56
CA GLU A 504 0.67 -8.69 -21.71
C GLU A 504 1.49 -9.73 -20.92
N ASN A 505 1.07 -10.09 -19.69
CA ASN A 505 1.66 -11.18 -18.91
C ASN A 505 1.51 -12.56 -19.57
N VAL A 506 0.36 -12.85 -20.21
CA VAL A 506 0.16 -14.10 -20.96
C VAL A 506 1.05 -14.14 -22.21
N ALA A 507 1.25 -13.02 -22.90
CA ALA A 507 2.18 -12.92 -24.02
C ALA A 507 3.64 -13.18 -23.57
N LEU A 508 4.11 -12.48 -22.54
CA LEU A 508 5.47 -12.63 -22.00
C LEU A 508 5.74 -14.06 -21.48
N LYS A 509 4.73 -14.73 -20.88
CA LYS A 509 4.83 -16.15 -20.52
C LYS A 509 5.05 -17.02 -21.75
N LYS A 510 4.20 -16.90 -22.78
CA LYS A 510 4.37 -17.66 -24.04
C LYS A 510 5.69 -17.35 -24.76
N GLU A 511 6.22 -16.14 -24.65
CA GLU A 511 7.55 -15.78 -25.17
C GLU A 511 8.68 -16.46 -24.39
N SER A 512 8.65 -16.41 -23.05
CA SER A 512 9.65 -17.10 -22.21
C SER A 512 9.60 -18.63 -22.35
N GLU A 513 8.42 -19.22 -22.53
CA GLU A 513 8.23 -20.64 -22.87
C GLU A 513 8.88 -21.00 -24.21
N ARG A 514 8.68 -20.17 -25.26
CA ARG A 514 9.32 -20.34 -26.58
C ARG A 514 10.84 -20.21 -26.50
N LEU A 515 11.34 -19.21 -25.77
CA LEU A 515 12.78 -19.00 -25.56
C LEU A 515 13.41 -20.17 -24.78
N ALA A 516 12.71 -20.72 -23.78
CA ALA A 516 13.16 -21.89 -23.04
C ALA A 516 13.28 -23.13 -23.95
N LEU A 517 12.29 -23.38 -24.80
CA LEU A 517 12.31 -24.48 -25.78
C LEU A 517 13.43 -24.29 -26.82
N GLN A 518 13.66 -23.06 -27.30
CA GLN A 518 14.75 -22.72 -28.20
C GLN A 518 16.13 -22.96 -27.55
N ILE A 519 16.31 -22.57 -26.28
CA ILE A 519 17.53 -22.83 -25.51
C ILE A 519 17.70 -24.35 -25.29
N GLN A 520 16.63 -25.08 -25.01
CA GLN A 520 16.67 -26.54 -24.81
C GLN A 520 17.08 -27.28 -26.09
N THR A 521 16.56 -26.90 -27.27
CA THR A 521 16.96 -27.53 -28.54
C THR A 521 18.44 -27.27 -28.85
N LEU A 522 18.89 -26.01 -28.71
CA LEU A 522 20.30 -25.66 -28.93
C LEU A 522 21.25 -26.35 -27.94
N LEU A 523 20.84 -26.53 -26.67
CA LEU A 523 21.60 -27.29 -25.68
C LEU A 523 21.68 -28.79 -26.01
N ASN A 524 20.58 -29.40 -26.46
CA ASN A 524 20.56 -30.80 -26.87
C ASN A 524 21.53 -31.06 -28.04
N GLU A 525 21.68 -30.12 -28.97
CA GLU A 525 22.60 -30.23 -30.11
C GLU A 525 24.06 -29.94 -29.75
N LEU A 526 24.31 -29.00 -28.83
CA LEU A 526 25.64 -28.81 -28.24
C LEU A 526 26.11 -30.06 -27.48
N GLN A 527 25.21 -30.74 -26.77
CA GLN A 527 25.49 -32.02 -26.10
C GLN A 527 25.65 -33.17 -27.11
N GLY A 528 24.78 -33.26 -28.13
CA GLY A 528 24.86 -34.27 -29.18
C GLY A 528 26.15 -34.20 -30.01
N ASN A 529 26.69 -33.00 -30.24
CA ASN A 529 28.00 -32.81 -30.88
C ASN A 529 29.18 -33.09 -29.94
N GLY A 530 28.99 -33.01 -28.62
CA GLY A 530 30.03 -33.27 -27.61
C GLY A 530 30.24 -34.75 -27.29
N THR A 531 29.20 -35.58 -27.41
CA THR A 531 29.26 -37.03 -27.14
C THR A 531 28.58 -37.83 -28.24
N GLY A 532 29.36 -38.64 -28.99
CA GLY A 532 28.88 -39.52 -30.07
C GLY A 532 28.08 -40.73 -29.58
N SER A 533 26.96 -40.50 -28.89
CA SER A 533 26.02 -41.52 -28.43
C SER A 533 24.66 -41.29 -29.05
N SER A 534 24.31 -42.14 -30.04
CA SER A 534 23.00 -42.15 -30.70
C SER A 534 21.93 -42.77 -29.79
N ALA A 535 21.64 -42.14 -28.66
CA ALA A 535 20.54 -42.50 -27.78
C ALA A 535 19.23 -41.88 -28.31
N THR A 536 18.20 -42.70 -28.46
CA THR A 536 16.87 -42.24 -28.89
C THR A 536 16.24 -41.35 -27.83
N ALA A 537 16.26 -40.03 -28.05
CA ALA A 537 15.49 -39.09 -27.25
C ALA A 537 13.99 -39.44 -27.41
N GLY A 538 13.32 -39.71 -26.30
CA GLY A 538 11.90 -40.03 -26.31
C GLY A 538 11.07 -38.77 -26.55
N ASP A 539 10.14 -38.84 -27.51
CA ASP A 539 9.11 -37.82 -27.73
C ASP A 539 8.19 -37.70 -26.50
N VAL A 540 8.52 -36.80 -25.58
CA VAL A 540 7.60 -36.32 -24.54
C VAL A 540 6.81 -35.15 -25.12
N VAL A 541 5.95 -35.45 -26.10
CA VAL A 541 5.01 -34.48 -26.67
C VAL A 541 3.96 -34.14 -25.61
N PRO A 542 3.77 -32.87 -25.23
CA PRO A 542 2.69 -32.46 -24.33
C PRO A 542 1.35 -32.54 -25.08
N SER A 543 0.68 -33.70 -24.98
CA SER A 543 -0.63 -33.94 -25.62
C SER A 543 -1.70 -33.05 -24.98
N GLY A 544 -1.99 -31.91 -25.61
CA GLY A 544 -2.89 -30.88 -25.09
C GLY A 544 -2.72 -29.48 -25.70
N VAL A 545 -1.65 -29.21 -26.44
CA VAL A 545 -1.45 -27.94 -27.17
C VAL A 545 -1.99 -28.07 -28.60
N SER A 546 -2.70 -27.03 -29.08
CA SER A 546 -3.26 -27.00 -30.44
C SER A 546 -2.19 -27.19 -31.52
N ASP A 547 -2.51 -27.92 -32.60
CA ASP A 547 -1.60 -28.17 -33.73
C ASP A 547 -0.96 -26.87 -34.27
N VAL A 548 -1.69 -25.75 -34.24
CA VAL A 548 -1.20 -24.43 -34.67
C VAL A 548 -0.10 -23.91 -33.73
N GLU A 549 -0.28 -23.98 -32.42
CA GLU A 549 0.75 -23.57 -31.45
C GLU A 549 1.93 -24.53 -31.43
N HIS A 550 1.69 -25.83 -31.63
CA HIS A 550 2.75 -26.83 -31.76
C HIS A 550 3.60 -26.62 -33.03
N VAL A 551 2.97 -26.32 -34.18
CA VAL A 551 3.67 -25.96 -35.43
C VAL A 551 4.46 -24.66 -35.29
N ILE A 552 3.89 -23.63 -34.64
CA ILE A 552 4.62 -22.38 -34.37
C ILE A 552 5.86 -22.67 -33.50
N SER A 553 5.69 -23.38 -32.38
CA SER A 553 6.77 -23.67 -31.44
C SER A 553 7.90 -24.52 -32.07
N THR A 554 7.54 -25.57 -32.80
CA THR A 554 8.50 -26.55 -33.34
C THR A 554 9.07 -26.21 -34.71
N GLN A 555 8.38 -25.42 -35.54
CA GLN A 555 8.81 -25.15 -36.93
C GLN A 555 9.17 -23.70 -37.22
N LEU A 556 8.79 -22.74 -36.35
CA LEU A 556 9.10 -21.31 -36.52
C LEU A 556 10.03 -20.73 -35.44
N THR A 557 10.12 -21.31 -34.23
CA THR A 557 11.00 -20.80 -33.15
C THR A 557 12.17 -21.70 -32.76
N ALA A 558 12.10 -23.02 -32.98
CA ALA A 558 13.22 -23.92 -32.74
C ALA A 558 14.06 -24.11 -34.02
N PHE A 559 15.37 -23.84 -33.96
CA PHE A 559 16.32 -24.04 -35.06
C PHE A 559 17.53 -24.84 -34.59
N ARG A 560 18.05 -25.73 -35.46
CA ARG A 560 19.21 -26.58 -35.18
C ARG A 560 20.54 -26.02 -35.66
N SER A 561 20.49 -24.89 -36.35
CA SER A 561 21.63 -24.27 -37.02
C SER A 561 21.32 -22.81 -37.38
N ILE A 562 22.36 -21.99 -37.51
CA ILE A 562 22.27 -20.61 -38.03
C ILE A 562 21.64 -20.62 -39.44
N GLN A 563 21.85 -21.68 -40.23
CA GLN A 563 21.22 -21.82 -41.56
C GLN A 563 19.72 -22.09 -41.48
N GLU A 564 19.26 -22.80 -40.45
CA GLU A 564 17.83 -23.03 -40.21
C GLU A 564 17.15 -21.76 -39.68
N LEU A 565 17.80 -21.05 -38.75
CA LEU A 565 17.35 -19.72 -38.29
C LEU A 565 17.22 -18.73 -39.47
N GLN A 566 18.17 -18.72 -40.40
CA GLN A 566 18.08 -17.88 -41.59
C GLN A 566 16.89 -18.26 -42.49
N GLN A 567 16.62 -19.56 -42.67
CA GLN A 567 15.44 -20.02 -43.43
C GLN A 567 14.12 -19.74 -42.69
N GLN A 568 14.08 -19.89 -41.36
CA GLN A 568 12.92 -19.56 -40.54
C GLN A 568 12.65 -18.06 -40.54
N ASN A 569 13.65 -17.21 -40.38
CA ASN A 569 13.50 -15.76 -40.51
C ASN A 569 13.00 -15.34 -41.90
N GLN A 570 13.44 -15.99 -42.98
CA GLN A 570 12.90 -15.76 -44.33
C GLN A 570 11.44 -16.21 -44.48
N ARG A 571 11.00 -17.27 -43.79
CA ARG A 571 9.59 -17.71 -43.76
C ARG A 571 8.74 -16.79 -42.89
N LEU A 572 9.22 -16.42 -41.70
CA LEU A 572 8.59 -15.47 -40.78
C LEU A 572 8.38 -14.12 -41.46
N LEU A 573 9.39 -13.56 -42.14
CA LEU A 573 9.26 -12.29 -42.87
C LEU A 573 8.11 -12.34 -43.90
N ARG A 574 8.01 -13.41 -44.69
CA ARG A 574 6.90 -13.60 -45.64
C ARG A 574 5.56 -13.72 -44.92
N ILE A 575 5.47 -14.54 -43.87
CA ILE A 575 4.23 -14.70 -43.09
C ILE A 575 3.82 -13.38 -42.42
N THR A 576 4.77 -12.54 -41.95
CA THR A 576 4.46 -11.21 -41.41
C THR A 576 4.01 -10.22 -42.48
N GLN A 577 4.51 -10.33 -43.71
CA GLN A 577 4.03 -9.55 -44.85
C GLN A 577 2.62 -10.00 -45.25
N ASP A 578 2.39 -11.31 -45.45
CA ASP A 578 1.08 -11.90 -45.73
C ASP A 578 0.04 -11.58 -44.64
N LEU A 579 0.45 -11.50 -43.37
CA LEU A 579 -0.40 -11.12 -42.25
C LEU A 579 -0.68 -9.62 -42.21
N ALA A 580 0.35 -8.77 -42.43
CA ALA A 580 0.18 -7.32 -42.47
C ALA A 580 -0.81 -6.91 -43.58
N GLU A 581 -0.65 -7.43 -44.80
CA GLU A 581 -1.60 -7.14 -45.88
C GLU A 581 -3.01 -7.72 -45.63
N ARG A 582 -3.18 -8.71 -44.74
CA ARG A 582 -4.51 -9.21 -44.34
C ARG A 582 -5.13 -8.30 -43.30
N LEU A 583 -4.37 -7.90 -42.29
CA LEU A 583 -4.82 -6.96 -41.26
C LEU A 583 -5.17 -5.60 -41.87
N GLU A 584 -4.39 -5.10 -42.83
CA GLU A 584 -4.70 -3.87 -43.56
C GLU A 584 -6.03 -3.96 -44.32
N ARG A 585 -6.27 -5.07 -45.04
CA ARG A 585 -7.56 -5.32 -45.74
C ARG A 585 -8.74 -5.49 -44.76
N GLU A 586 -8.52 -6.12 -43.60
CA GLU A 586 -9.55 -6.21 -42.55
C GLU A 586 -9.81 -4.85 -41.88
N GLU A 587 -8.78 -4.04 -41.63
CA GLU A 587 -8.95 -2.68 -41.12
C GLU A 587 -9.64 -1.77 -42.13
N GLU A 588 -9.32 -1.86 -43.43
CA GLU A 588 -10.04 -1.14 -44.47
C GLU A 588 -11.54 -1.50 -44.48
N THR A 589 -11.86 -2.79 -44.41
CA THR A 589 -13.26 -3.25 -44.41
C THR A 589 -14.01 -2.85 -43.15
N ARG A 590 -13.37 -2.90 -41.98
CA ARG A 590 -13.92 -2.36 -40.72
C ARG A 590 -14.09 -0.84 -40.76
N ARG A 591 -13.12 -0.09 -41.30
CA ARG A 591 -13.19 1.38 -41.47
C ARG A 591 -14.33 1.77 -42.42
N ARG A 592 -14.52 1.05 -43.52
CA ARG A 592 -15.67 1.23 -44.43
C ARG A 592 -16.98 0.98 -43.69
N GLN A 593 -17.14 -0.18 -43.04
CA GLN A 593 -18.33 -0.50 -42.25
C GLN A 593 -18.65 0.52 -41.15
N MET A 594 -17.64 1.03 -40.43
CA MET A 594 -17.86 2.09 -39.44
C MET A 594 -18.30 3.40 -40.08
N ALA A 595 -17.66 3.84 -41.17
CA ALA A 595 -18.06 5.05 -41.90
C ALA A 595 -19.47 4.92 -42.51
N ASP A 596 -19.83 3.74 -43.01
CA ASP A 596 -21.17 3.43 -43.52
C ASP A 596 -22.20 3.59 -42.37
N MET A 597 -21.99 2.90 -41.23
CA MET A 597 -22.87 2.99 -40.04
C MET A 597 -22.93 4.40 -39.43
N GLU A 598 -21.83 5.15 -39.44
CA GLU A 598 -21.79 6.56 -39.00
C GLU A 598 -22.60 7.44 -39.94
N SER A 599 -22.53 7.21 -41.26
CA SER A 599 -23.35 7.95 -42.24
C SER A 599 -24.85 7.62 -42.12
N GLU A 600 -25.20 6.36 -41.85
CA GLU A 600 -26.59 5.97 -41.54
C GLU A 600 -27.09 6.64 -40.25
N ALA A 601 -26.27 6.67 -39.19
CA ALA A 601 -26.60 7.35 -37.94
C ALA A 601 -26.77 8.87 -38.11
N ILE A 602 -25.92 9.51 -38.92
CA ILE A 602 -26.02 10.95 -39.26
C ILE A 602 -27.32 11.22 -40.02
N THR A 603 -27.63 10.46 -41.08
CA THR A 603 -28.87 10.68 -41.86
C THR A 603 -30.14 10.44 -41.03
N GLN A 604 -30.12 9.48 -40.10
CA GLN A 604 -31.21 9.28 -39.13
C GLN A 604 -31.33 10.46 -38.15
N ALA A 605 -30.21 10.98 -37.64
CA ALA A 605 -30.21 12.16 -36.78
C ALA A 605 -30.70 13.43 -37.53
N GLU A 606 -30.32 13.62 -38.79
CA GLU A 606 -30.81 14.71 -39.63
C GLU A 606 -32.32 14.62 -39.87
N GLN A 607 -32.85 13.42 -40.15
CA GLN A 607 -34.29 13.19 -40.27
C GLN A 607 -35.03 13.53 -38.97
N LEU A 608 -34.54 13.08 -37.82
CA LEU A 608 -35.11 13.42 -36.51
C LEU A 608 -35.03 14.92 -36.19
N ILE A 609 -33.95 15.61 -36.60
CA ILE A 609 -33.83 17.07 -36.46
C ILE A 609 -34.82 17.80 -37.38
N GLN A 610 -35.08 17.29 -38.59
CA GLN A 610 -36.10 17.85 -39.50
C GLN A 610 -37.53 17.61 -38.97
N GLU A 611 -37.80 16.43 -38.39
CA GLU A 611 -39.06 16.18 -37.67
C GLU A 611 -39.22 17.10 -36.46
N LEU A 612 -38.19 17.28 -35.63
CA LEU A 612 -38.26 18.18 -34.47
C LEU A 612 -38.41 19.64 -34.90
N ARG A 613 -37.77 20.07 -35.99
CA ARG A 613 -37.94 21.42 -36.57
C ARG A 613 -39.36 21.65 -37.10
N SER A 614 -39.94 20.70 -37.81
CA SER A 614 -41.33 20.81 -38.31
C SER A 614 -42.38 20.70 -37.18
N ARG A 615 -42.13 19.89 -36.14
CA ARG A 615 -42.92 19.88 -34.90
C ARG A 615 -42.81 21.21 -34.15
N LEU A 616 -41.63 21.83 -34.08
CA LEU A 616 -41.44 23.16 -33.50
C LEU A 616 -42.12 24.26 -34.33
N GLN A 617 -42.05 24.22 -35.66
CA GLN A 617 -42.75 25.17 -36.54
C GLN A 617 -44.28 25.05 -36.39
N THR A 618 -44.82 23.83 -36.38
CA THR A 618 -46.26 23.62 -36.15
C THR A 618 -46.69 23.96 -34.72
N ALA A 619 -45.82 23.83 -33.72
CA ALA A 619 -46.06 24.35 -32.37
C ALA A 619 -46.05 25.89 -32.33
N HIS A 620 -45.11 26.56 -33.02
CA HIS A 620 -45.11 28.03 -33.15
C HIS A 620 -46.37 28.54 -33.84
N LEU A 621 -46.80 27.91 -34.94
CA LEU A 621 -48.06 28.28 -35.62
C LEU A 621 -49.29 28.12 -34.72
N ARG A 622 -49.28 27.17 -33.77
CA ARG A 622 -50.33 27.03 -32.74
C ARG A 622 -50.23 28.10 -31.65
N ILE A 623 -49.02 28.42 -31.19
CA ILE A 623 -48.79 29.52 -30.24
C ILE A 623 -49.23 30.84 -30.85
N ASP A 624 -48.91 31.09 -32.11
CA ASP A 624 -49.38 32.22 -32.90
C ASP A 624 -50.90 32.26 -33.01
N SER A 625 -51.58 31.12 -33.24
CA SER A 625 -53.05 31.09 -33.24
C SER A 625 -53.60 31.41 -31.85
N TYR A 626 -53.02 30.88 -30.76
CA TYR A 626 -53.42 31.23 -29.39
C TYR A 626 -53.12 32.68 -29.02
N VAL A 627 -52.06 33.28 -29.57
CA VAL A 627 -51.73 34.71 -29.42
C VAL A 627 -52.75 35.56 -30.18
N ARG A 628 -53.12 35.17 -31.41
CA ARG A 628 -54.18 35.83 -32.20
C ARG A 628 -55.55 35.70 -31.54
N GLU A 629 -55.87 34.54 -30.95
CA GLU A 629 -57.09 34.33 -30.15
C GLU A 629 -57.08 35.14 -28.85
N ARG A 630 -55.98 35.15 -28.10
CA ARG A 630 -55.78 35.99 -26.90
C ARG A 630 -55.96 37.47 -27.24
N ASP A 631 -55.38 37.92 -28.35
CA ASP A 631 -55.43 39.32 -28.74
C ASP A 631 -56.76 39.69 -29.41
N LEU A 632 -57.46 38.74 -30.05
CA LEU A 632 -58.87 38.88 -30.42
C LEU A 632 -59.77 38.98 -29.19
N LEU A 633 -59.56 38.14 -28.15
CA LEU A 633 -60.28 38.21 -26.88
C LEU A 633 -60.00 39.53 -26.15
N ARG A 634 -58.75 40.00 -26.13
CA ARG A 634 -58.40 41.35 -25.63
C ARG A 634 -59.09 42.45 -26.43
N ARG A 635 -59.13 42.37 -27.77
CA ARG A 635 -59.85 43.32 -28.63
C ARG A 635 -61.36 43.26 -28.41
N MET A 636 -61.96 42.09 -28.18
CA MET A 636 -63.38 41.96 -27.86
C MET A 636 -63.71 42.50 -26.46
N LEU A 637 -62.83 42.30 -25.46
CA LEU A 637 -62.97 42.90 -24.13
C LEU A 637 -62.78 44.43 -24.17
N ALA A 638 -61.86 44.94 -24.98
CA ALA A 638 -61.70 46.37 -25.22
C ALA A 638 -62.92 46.97 -25.95
N ASN A 639 -63.43 46.30 -26.99
CA ASN A 639 -64.64 46.72 -27.72
C ASN A 639 -65.91 46.64 -26.86
N ALA A 640 -65.94 45.79 -25.82
CA ALA A 640 -67.00 45.78 -24.81
C ALA A 640 -66.87 46.95 -23.81
N GLY A 641 -65.69 47.58 -23.70
CA GLY A 641 -65.43 48.75 -22.85
C GLY A 641 -65.59 50.11 -23.58
N GLN A 642 -65.29 50.17 -24.88
CA GLN A 642 -65.41 51.41 -25.67
C GLN A 642 -66.15 51.21 -27.00
N HIS A 643 -67.35 51.78 -27.06
CA HIS A 643 -68.06 52.06 -28.29
C HIS A 643 -67.78 53.52 -28.71
N ILE A 644 -66.82 53.76 -29.61
CA ILE A 644 -66.69 54.93 -30.53
C ILE A 644 -65.49 54.65 -31.49
N PRO A 645 -65.60 54.91 -32.81
CA PRO A 645 -64.67 54.32 -33.80
C PRO A 645 -63.57 55.26 -34.33
N GLY A 646 -62.43 54.70 -34.76
CA GLY A 646 -61.46 55.41 -35.61
C GLY A 646 -60.13 54.67 -35.87
N LEU A 647 -59.83 54.43 -37.16
CA LEU A 647 -58.51 54.17 -37.78
C LEU A 647 -57.59 53.05 -37.23
N VAL A 648 -57.65 51.90 -37.93
CA VAL A 648 -56.53 51.26 -38.67
C VAL A 648 -55.17 52.03 -38.54
N ALA A 649 -54.08 51.49 -38.00
CA ALA A 649 -53.25 50.34 -38.44
C ALA A 649 -52.59 50.59 -39.84
N GLU A 650 -51.44 50.03 -40.22
CA GLU A 650 -50.64 48.91 -39.69
C GLU A 650 -49.14 49.26 -39.66
N ASP A 651 -48.29 48.38 -39.09
CA ASP A 651 -46.83 48.47 -39.15
C ASP A 651 -46.18 47.08 -39.28
N ALA A 652 -45.08 46.99 -40.04
CA ALA A 652 -44.12 45.88 -40.22
C ALA A 652 -44.50 44.47 -40.83
N ALA A 653 -43.72 44.08 -41.85
CA ALA A 653 -43.31 42.72 -42.31
C ALA A 653 -44.36 41.75 -42.93
N ALA A 654 -44.13 41.02 -44.05
CA ALA A 654 -42.92 40.23 -44.39
C ALA A 654 -42.87 39.66 -45.86
N VAL A 655 -41.66 39.54 -46.42
CA VAL A 655 -41.08 38.38 -47.17
C VAL A 655 -41.64 37.85 -48.53
N HIS A 656 -40.68 37.69 -49.47
CA HIS A 656 -40.59 36.80 -50.67
C HIS A 656 -41.06 37.20 -52.09
N ASP A 657 -40.15 36.91 -53.03
CA ASP A 657 -40.25 36.48 -54.44
C ASP A 657 -41.07 37.25 -55.50
N GLY A 658 -40.42 37.46 -56.66
CA GLY A 658 -41.05 37.94 -57.89
C GLY A 658 -40.06 38.53 -58.88
N LEU A 659 -39.49 37.73 -59.79
CA LEU A 659 -38.73 38.26 -60.92
C LEU A 659 -39.66 38.94 -61.93
N ALA A 660 -39.37 40.19 -62.30
CA ALA A 660 -39.35 40.67 -63.70
C ALA A 660 -39.28 42.21 -63.78
N HIS A 661 -38.16 42.73 -64.29
CA HIS A 661 -38.15 44.03 -64.98
C HIS A 661 -37.50 43.85 -66.36
N HIS A 662 -38.23 44.30 -67.39
CA HIS A 662 -37.68 44.68 -68.67
C HIS A 662 -36.74 45.91 -68.45
N GLU A 663 -35.72 46.19 -69.27
CA GLU A 663 -35.33 45.59 -70.55
C GLU A 663 -33.80 45.70 -70.75
N ALA A 664 -33.23 44.87 -71.62
CA ALA A 664 -31.79 44.86 -71.96
C ALA A 664 -31.57 45.57 -73.34
N PRO A 665 -30.36 45.59 -73.96
CA PRO A 665 -29.00 45.22 -73.52
C PRO A 665 -28.01 46.43 -73.66
N ARG A 666 -26.67 46.39 -73.46
CA ARG A 666 -25.64 45.46 -73.98
C ARG A 666 -24.33 45.49 -73.18
N THR A 667 -23.67 44.33 -73.17
CA THR A 667 -22.27 44.05 -72.78
C THR A 667 -21.34 44.25 -74.01
N PRO A 668 -20.00 43.98 -73.97
CA PRO A 668 -19.16 43.51 -72.85
C PRO A 668 -17.82 44.27 -72.63
N GLU A 669 -17.22 44.08 -71.46
CA GLU A 669 -15.75 44.10 -71.30
C GLU A 669 -15.20 42.67 -71.36
N PRO A 670 -14.02 42.47 -71.96
CA PRO A 670 -13.16 41.34 -71.57
C PRO A 670 -11.66 41.71 -71.47
N GLN A 671 -11.14 41.68 -70.24
CA GLN A 671 -9.85 41.09 -69.82
C GLN A 671 -8.50 41.48 -70.48
N LEU A 672 -7.43 41.16 -69.75
CA LEU A 672 -6.00 41.35 -70.08
C LEU A 672 -5.53 42.82 -69.99
N GLY A 673 -4.31 43.11 -69.53
CA GLY A 673 -3.28 42.20 -69.01
C GLY A 673 -2.12 43.02 -68.43
N GLY A 674 -1.18 42.35 -67.74
CA GLY A 674 -0.03 43.04 -67.13
C GLY A 674 0.90 43.67 -68.17
N ALA A 675 1.44 44.84 -67.86
CA ALA A 675 2.52 45.47 -68.60
C ALA A 675 3.54 46.06 -67.61
N GLU A 676 4.61 45.32 -67.35
CA GLU A 676 5.86 45.92 -66.91
C GLU A 676 6.36 46.85 -68.01
N TYR A 677 6.79 48.07 -67.67
CA TYR A 677 7.88 48.72 -68.41
C TYR A 677 8.73 49.52 -67.42
N ALA A 678 10.05 49.36 -67.55
CA ALA A 678 11.02 49.94 -66.64
C ALA A 678 11.09 51.47 -66.81
N LEU A 679 11.19 52.19 -65.70
CA LEU A 679 11.69 53.56 -65.69
C LEU A 679 13.19 53.49 -65.37
N ASP A 680 14.01 53.31 -66.41
CA ASP A 680 15.47 53.31 -66.25
C ASP A 680 15.99 54.74 -66.00
N THR A 681 17.17 54.79 -65.42
CA THR A 681 17.94 55.96 -64.99
C THR A 681 18.27 56.95 -66.10
N LEU A 682 18.44 58.23 -65.72
CA LEU A 682 19.72 58.97 -65.86
C LEU A 682 19.63 60.33 -65.12
N PRO A 683 20.75 60.85 -64.55
CA PRO A 683 20.75 62.04 -63.68
C PRO A 683 21.18 63.33 -64.39
N LEU A 684 21.19 64.45 -63.65
CA LEU A 684 21.88 65.67 -64.06
C LEU A 684 23.40 65.43 -64.20
N GLY A 685 23.99 65.99 -65.26
CA GLY A 685 25.43 66.14 -65.44
C GLY A 685 25.72 67.40 -66.26
N ALA A 686 26.68 68.22 -65.81
CA ALA A 686 26.96 69.53 -66.41
C ALA A 686 28.13 69.48 -67.42
N SER A 687 28.10 70.37 -68.41
CA SER A 687 29.30 70.81 -69.16
C SER A 687 29.06 72.20 -69.73
N ASP A 688 30.10 73.04 -69.72
CA ASP A 688 30.19 74.23 -70.56
C ASP A 688 30.22 73.85 -72.06
N ALA A 689 29.77 74.77 -72.93
CA ALA A 689 30.64 75.44 -73.91
C ALA A 689 29.87 76.31 -74.94
N ALA A 690 30.04 77.64 -74.82
CA ALA A 690 30.28 78.65 -75.88
C ALA A 690 29.43 78.74 -77.19
N LEU A 691 29.57 79.90 -77.87
CA LEU A 691 29.14 80.21 -79.25
C LEU A 691 27.60 80.31 -79.43
N ASP A 692 27.02 81.51 -79.52
CA ASP A 692 26.93 82.40 -80.71
C ASP A 692 25.51 82.34 -81.31
N ARG A 693 24.92 83.37 -81.93
CA ARG A 693 25.24 84.81 -82.07
C ARG A 693 23.93 85.49 -82.52
N THR A 694 23.84 86.83 -82.42
CA THR A 694 22.86 87.70 -83.16
C THR A 694 21.36 87.48 -82.91
N THR A 695 20.46 88.47 -83.03
CA THR A 695 20.58 89.92 -83.28
C THR A 695 19.74 90.71 -82.27
N ALA A 696 20.29 91.82 -81.77
CA ALA A 696 19.51 92.97 -81.35
C ALA A 696 19.91 94.19 -82.21
N ALA A 697 19.14 95.27 -82.12
CA ALA A 697 19.39 96.62 -82.64
C ALA A 697 19.04 96.95 -84.13
N THR A 698 18.22 98.01 -84.24
CA THR A 698 18.33 99.16 -85.18
C THR A 698 18.24 98.98 -86.70
N VAL A 699 17.06 99.31 -87.22
CA VAL A 699 16.81 100.11 -88.45
C VAL A 699 15.67 101.08 -88.03
N ALA A 700 15.82 102.41 -87.96
CA ALA A 700 15.96 103.40 -89.06
C ALA A 700 14.73 103.40 -90.00
N GLU A 701 14.24 104.48 -90.61
CA GLU A 701 14.38 105.95 -90.49
C GLU A 701 13.32 106.56 -91.47
N SER A 702 13.28 107.88 -91.69
CA SER A 702 12.49 108.60 -92.72
C SER A 702 10.98 108.81 -92.41
N VAL A 703 10.30 109.88 -92.89
CA VAL A 703 10.79 111.09 -93.59
C VAL A 703 9.89 112.32 -93.27
N VAL A 704 10.40 113.53 -93.54
CA VAL A 704 9.71 114.82 -93.31
C VAL A 704 9.30 115.47 -94.64
N SER A 705 8.08 116.02 -94.76
CA SER A 705 7.71 117.28 -95.48
C SER A 705 6.19 117.46 -95.60
N ALA A 706 5.74 118.65 -96.05
CA ALA A 706 4.33 119.08 -96.25
C ALA A 706 3.46 119.04 -94.96
N ALA A 707 3.48 120.02 -94.06
CA ALA A 707 3.34 121.48 -94.18
C ALA A 707 1.91 121.97 -94.53
N GLU A 708 1.38 122.80 -93.63
CA GLU A 708 0.28 123.77 -93.83
C GLU A 708 -1.15 123.23 -94.09
N THR A 709 -1.69 122.47 -93.12
CA THR A 709 -3.02 122.79 -92.54
C THR A 709 -3.24 122.11 -91.18
N GLN A 710 -4.16 122.67 -90.37
CA GLN A 710 -4.77 122.08 -89.16
C GLN A 710 -3.82 121.61 -88.03
N PRO A 711 -3.50 122.45 -87.01
CA PRO A 711 -2.87 121.98 -85.78
C PRO A 711 -3.72 120.93 -85.04
N GLU A 712 -5.05 120.96 -85.22
CA GLU A 712 -6.03 120.00 -84.68
C GLU A 712 -5.75 118.55 -85.13
N VAL A 713 -5.31 118.32 -86.37
CA VAL A 713 -4.96 116.95 -86.83
C VAL A 713 -3.68 116.48 -86.15
N THR A 714 -2.74 117.38 -85.84
CA THR A 714 -1.52 117.05 -85.09
C THR A 714 -1.73 116.92 -83.58
N SER A 715 -2.78 117.51 -83.00
CA SER A 715 -3.19 117.22 -81.62
C SER A 715 -3.92 115.88 -81.57
N MET A 716 -4.93 115.67 -82.43
CA MET A 716 -5.65 114.40 -82.54
C MET A 716 -4.73 113.20 -82.79
N LEU A 717 -3.68 113.33 -83.62
CA LEU A 717 -2.68 112.27 -83.81
C LEU A 717 -1.79 112.06 -82.57
N ARG A 718 -1.44 113.12 -81.84
CA ARG A 718 -0.72 112.99 -80.56
C ARG A 718 -1.60 112.33 -79.49
N GLU A 719 -2.85 112.75 -79.37
CA GLU A 719 -3.85 112.16 -78.47
C GLU A 719 -4.07 110.67 -78.80
N LEU A 720 -4.15 110.31 -80.10
CA LEU A 720 -4.20 108.91 -80.53
C LEU A 720 -2.93 108.13 -80.15
N GLN A 721 -1.74 108.73 -80.32
CA GLN A 721 -0.47 108.12 -79.91
C GLN A 721 -0.37 107.96 -78.40
N GLU A 722 -0.80 108.95 -77.62
CA GLU A 722 -0.85 108.89 -76.15
C GLU A 722 -1.85 107.83 -75.67
N HIS A 723 -3.01 107.68 -76.32
CA HIS A 723 -3.95 106.59 -76.07
C HIS A 723 -3.37 105.21 -76.47
N PHE A 724 -2.66 105.08 -77.59
CA PHE A 724 -2.00 103.83 -77.97
C PHE A 724 -0.86 103.46 -77.02
N ASP A 725 -0.05 104.43 -76.58
CA ASP A 725 1.01 104.19 -75.60
C ASP A 725 0.47 103.96 -74.18
N ALA A 726 -0.68 104.54 -73.81
CA ALA A 726 -1.41 104.20 -72.59
C ALA A 726 -1.92 102.75 -72.66
N TYR A 727 -2.70 102.39 -73.69
CA TYR A 727 -3.21 101.04 -73.91
C TYR A 727 -2.08 99.99 -73.98
N ARG A 728 -0.93 100.33 -74.57
CA ARG A 728 0.24 99.46 -74.62
C ARG A 728 0.95 99.29 -73.27
N LYS A 729 0.90 100.30 -72.39
CA LYS A 729 1.41 100.21 -71.00
C LYS A 729 0.44 99.42 -70.12
N GLU A 730 -0.86 99.68 -70.25
CA GLU A 730 -1.94 98.97 -69.53
C GLU A 730 -1.95 97.49 -69.93
N SER A 731 -2.07 97.17 -71.22
CA SER A 731 -1.97 95.79 -71.72
C SER A 731 -0.62 95.15 -71.39
N GLY A 732 0.47 95.93 -71.31
CA GLY A 732 1.77 95.48 -70.84
C GLY A 732 1.78 95.08 -69.35
N ALA A 733 1.10 95.85 -68.50
CA ALA A 733 0.92 95.57 -67.08
C ALA A 733 -0.06 94.41 -66.85
N ASP A 734 -1.14 94.31 -67.63
CA ASP A 734 -2.07 93.17 -67.62
C ASP A 734 -1.33 91.88 -68.00
N LEU A 735 -0.51 91.89 -69.06
CA LEU A 735 0.32 90.76 -69.47
C LEU A 735 1.49 90.47 -68.52
N HIS A 736 1.85 91.39 -67.62
CA HIS A 736 2.83 91.15 -66.56
C HIS A 736 2.14 90.51 -65.34
N THR A 737 1.05 91.10 -64.87
CA THR A 737 0.28 90.59 -63.73
C THR A 737 -0.36 89.23 -64.01
N LEU A 738 -0.86 88.98 -65.23
CA LEU A 738 -1.30 87.64 -65.65
C LEU A 738 -0.16 86.63 -65.70
N ARG A 739 1.08 87.04 -66.03
CA ARG A 739 2.26 86.16 -65.96
C ARG A 739 2.67 85.87 -64.52
N GLU A 740 2.57 86.84 -63.63
CA GLU A 740 2.83 86.66 -62.20
C GLU A 740 1.79 85.75 -61.56
N GLN A 741 0.49 85.99 -61.81
CA GLN A 741 -0.60 85.11 -61.40
C GLN A 741 -0.46 83.69 -61.95
N LEU A 742 -0.06 83.53 -63.22
CA LEU A 742 0.24 82.22 -63.81
C LEU A 742 1.45 81.56 -63.13
N GLY A 743 2.50 82.33 -62.83
CA GLY A 743 3.68 81.86 -62.11
C GLY A 743 3.38 81.44 -60.68
N ASP A 744 2.53 82.18 -59.96
CA ASP A 744 2.08 81.86 -58.61
C ASP A 744 1.12 80.69 -58.57
N ALA A 745 0.20 80.57 -59.54
CA ALA A 745 -0.62 79.38 -59.72
C ALA A 745 0.26 78.15 -60.02
N GLN A 746 1.30 78.28 -60.86
CA GLN A 746 2.26 77.20 -61.12
C GLN A 746 3.06 76.83 -59.85
N ARG A 747 3.54 77.81 -59.08
CA ARG A 747 4.21 77.59 -57.78
C ARG A 747 3.29 76.82 -56.83
N GLN A 748 2.06 77.29 -56.63
CA GLN A 748 1.04 76.63 -55.79
C GLN A 748 0.75 75.20 -56.27
N CYS A 749 0.57 74.98 -57.58
CA CYS A 749 0.40 73.63 -58.14
C CYS A 749 1.62 72.71 -57.91
N THR A 750 2.84 73.23 -57.97
CA THR A 750 4.03 72.43 -57.61
C THR A 750 4.12 72.16 -56.11
N GLN A 751 3.70 73.11 -55.28
CA GLN A 751 3.71 73.00 -53.82
C GLN A 751 2.69 71.97 -53.35
N TYR A 752 1.43 72.06 -53.80
CA TYR A 752 0.41 71.03 -53.55
C TYR A 752 0.82 69.64 -54.08
N ARG A 753 1.57 69.54 -55.19
CA ARG A 753 2.12 68.25 -55.66
C ARG A 753 3.17 67.68 -54.70
N VAL A 754 4.03 68.53 -54.13
CA VAL A 754 4.99 68.12 -53.10
C VAL A 754 4.27 67.71 -51.81
N ASP A 755 3.27 68.47 -51.37
CA ASP A 755 2.48 68.17 -50.17
C ASP A 755 1.71 66.85 -50.32
N ILE A 756 1.11 66.59 -51.49
CA ILE A 756 0.47 65.30 -51.83
C ILE A 756 1.50 64.16 -51.83
N ALA A 757 2.69 64.36 -52.39
CA ALA A 757 3.75 63.34 -52.37
C ALA A 757 4.23 63.02 -50.94
N GLN A 758 4.39 64.04 -50.08
CA GLN A 758 4.72 63.87 -48.67
C GLN A 758 3.62 63.15 -47.90
N ALA A 759 2.35 63.55 -48.09
CA ALA A 759 1.21 62.90 -47.47
C ALA A 759 1.10 61.42 -47.88
N ASN A 760 1.28 61.11 -49.17
CA ASN A 760 1.26 59.73 -49.67
C ASN A 760 2.40 58.89 -49.06
N ALA A 761 3.63 59.43 -49.00
CA ALA A 761 4.76 58.74 -48.37
C ALA A 761 4.56 58.54 -46.85
N GLN A 762 3.87 59.47 -46.18
CA GLN A 762 3.51 59.33 -44.77
C GLN A 762 2.40 58.28 -44.57
N ILE A 763 1.45 58.17 -45.50
CA ILE A 763 0.41 57.11 -45.51
C ILE A 763 1.04 55.73 -45.74
N THR A 764 1.98 55.57 -46.69
CA THR A 764 2.65 54.26 -46.90
C THR A 764 3.45 53.84 -45.66
N TYR A 765 4.23 54.74 -45.07
CA TYR A 765 4.96 54.47 -43.82
C TYR A 765 4.03 54.09 -42.65
N LEU A 766 2.88 54.78 -42.50
CA LEU A 766 1.90 54.44 -41.47
C LEU A 766 1.22 53.08 -41.74
N ASN A 767 0.95 52.74 -43.00
CA ASN A 767 0.40 51.44 -43.38
C ASN A 767 1.39 50.29 -43.14
N GLU A 768 2.66 50.45 -43.52
CA GLU A 768 3.73 49.48 -43.23
C GLU A 768 3.90 49.27 -41.72
N ARG A 769 3.94 50.37 -40.94
CA ARG A 769 4.00 50.31 -39.49
C ARG A 769 2.76 49.64 -38.88
N TYR A 770 1.58 49.86 -39.44
CA TYR A 770 0.35 49.20 -39.00
C TYR A 770 0.36 47.70 -39.32
N GLN A 771 0.81 47.30 -40.51
CA GLN A 771 0.96 45.89 -40.88
C GLN A 771 1.95 45.16 -39.97
N LEU A 772 3.11 45.76 -39.69
CA LEU A 772 4.09 45.22 -38.74
C LEU A 772 3.52 45.11 -37.32
N LEU A 773 2.69 46.08 -36.88
CA LEU A 773 2.01 46.01 -35.59
C LEU A 773 0.97 44.87 -35.56
N VAL A 774 0.16 44.72 -36.61
CA VAL A 774 -0.83 43.63 -36.73
C VAL A 774 -0.12 42.27 -36.66
N GLN A 775 0.90 42.05 -37.49
CA GLN A 775 1.71 40.82 -37.49
C GLN A 775 2.33 40.54 -36.12
N ASN A 776 2.81 41.57 -35.41
CA ASN A 776 3.33 41.41 -34.06
C ASN A 776 2.24 41.01 -33.05
N THR A 777 1.03 41.58 -33.14
CA THR A 777 -0.11 41.15 -32.30
C THR A 777 -0.65 39.78 -32.67
N GLU A 778 -0.43 39.30 -33.89
CA GLU A 778 -0.78 37.93 -34.32
C GLU A 778 0.20 36.93 -33.72
N LEU A 779 1.51 37.14 -33.90
CA LEU A 779 2.57 36.38 -33.21
C LEU A 779 2.36 36.31 -31.69
N GLN A 780 2.03 37.44 -31.04
CA GLN A 780 1.73 37.45 -29.60
C GLN A 780 0.46 36.66 -29.22
N LYS A 781 -0.56 36.58 -30.08
CA LYS A 781 -1.74 35.74 -29.85
C LYS A 781 -1.39 34.26 -29.96
N ASP A 782 -0.60 33.89 -30.97
CA ASP A 782 -0.14 32.52 -31.21
C ASP A 782 0.77 32.03 -30.07
N GLU A 783 1.70 32.86 -29.61
CA GLU A 783 2.51 32.59 -28.41
C GLU A 783 1.64 32.43 -27.15
N LEU A 784 0.64 33.31 -26.94
CA LEU A 784 -0.30 33.20 -25.83
C LEU A 784 -1.19 31.95 -25.94
N GLN A 785 -1.54 31.49 -27.15
CA GLN A 785 -2.28 30.25 -27.36
C GLN A 785 -1.40 29.04 -27.06
N ALA A 786 -0.21 28.95 -27.62
CA ALA A 786 0.75 27.87 -27.35
C ALA A 786 1.10 27.79 -25.85
N LEU A 787 1.20 28.93 -25.16
CA LEU A 787 1.39 28.97 -23.70
C LEU A 787 0.16 28.50 -22.92
N ARG A 788 -1.07 28.76 -23.39
CA ARG A 788 -2.31 28.22 -22.79
C ARG A 788 -2.43 26.72 -22.99
N GLU A 789 -2.21 26.23 -24.21
CA GLU A 789 -2.23 24.81 -24.55
C GLU A 789 -1.19 24.04 -23.72
N ARG A 790 0.03 24.56 -23.62
CA ARG A 790 1.07 23.99 -22.77
C ARG A 790 0.71 24.02 -21.27
N ASN A 791 -0.01 25.04 -20.80
CA ASN A 791 -0.50 25.09 -19.42
C ASN A 791 -1.59 24.04 -19.18
N ALA A 792 -2.54 23.88 -20.10
CA ALA A 792 -3.58 22.85 -20.02
C ALA A 792 -2.98 21.43 -20.00
N VAL A 793 -1.99 21.14 -20.86
CA VAL A 793 -1.26 19.85 -20.84
C VAL A 793 -0.52 19.63 -19.52
N LEU A 794 0.08 20.67 -18.93
CA LEU A 794 0.75 20.57 -17.62
C LEU A 794 -0.26 20.38 -16.47
N GLN A 795 -1.43 21.00 -16.53
CA GLN A 795 -2.53 20.78 -15.57
C GLN A 795 -3.08 19.36 -15.67
N GLU A 796 -3.26 18.83 -16.89
CA GLU A 796 -3.69 17.44 -17.08
C GLU A 796 -2.62 16.45 -16.58
N GLN A 797 -1.34 16.72 -16.82
CA GLN A 797 -0.24 15.92 -16.27
C GLN A 797 -0.19 15.96 -14.75
N ALA A 798 -0.40 17.12 -14.13
CA ALA A 798 -0.50 17.25 -12.67
C ALA A 798 -1.69 16.45 -12.11
N GLY A 799 -2.90 16.61 -12.66
CA GLY A 799 -4.08 15.84 -12.22
C GLY A 799 -3.92 14.33 -12.42
N ARG A 800 -3.26 13.88 -13.49
CA ARG A 800 -2.89 12.46 -13.68
C ARG A 800 -1.88 11.96 -12.64
N GLN A 801 -0.92 12.80 -12.23
CA GLN A 801 0.03 12.47 -11.16
C GLN A 801 -0.65 12.42 -9.80
N GLU A 802 -1.51 13.39 -9.49
CA GLU A 802 -2.32 13.42 -8.25
C GLU A 802 -3.20 12.17 -8.14
N LEU A 803 -3.94 11.82 -9.21
CA LEU A 803 -4.74 10.60 -9.30
C LEU A 803 -3.90 9.32 -9.10
N ALA A 804 -2.70 9.27 -9.71
CA ALA A 804 -1.78 8.16 -9.52
C ALA A 804 -1.26 8.07 -8.07
N THR A 805 -0.96 9.20 -7.43
CA THR A 805 -0.58 9.21 -6.01
C THR A 805 -1.71 8.77 -5.09
N SER A 806 -2.96 9.19 -5.34
CA SER A 806 -4.13 8.72 -4.58
C SER A 806 -4.27 7.20 -4.69
N LYS A 807 -4.29 6.67 -5.93
CA LYS A 807 -4.40 5.21 -6.16
C LYS A 807 -3.27 4.41 -5.50
N MET A 808 -2.07 4.99 -5.38
CA MET A 808 -0.95 4.38 -4.65
C MET A 808 -1.10 4.50 -3.13
N THR A 809 -1.62 5.61 -2.59
CA THR A 809 -1.91 5.71 -1.15
C THR A 809 -3.04 4.78 -0.73
N ASP A 810 -4.06 4.60 -1.58
CA ASP A 810 -5.19 3.69 -1.32
C ASP A 810 -4.71 2.23 -1.28
N GLN A 811 -3.87 1.81 -2.23
CA GLN A 811 -3.24 0.49 -2.25
C GLN A 811 -2.31 0.27 -1.04
N LEU A 812 -1.61 1.30 -0.57
CA LEU A 812 -0.81 1.25 0.66
C LEU A 812 -1.66 1.21 1.93
N LEU A 813 -2.92 1.65 1.87
CA LEU A 813 -3.89 1.58 2.94
C LEU A 813 -4.49 0.16 3.03
N THR A 814 -5.00 -0.38 1.93
CA THR A 814 -5.53 -1.76 1.90
C THR A 814 -4.45 -2.79 2.23
N ALA A 815 -3.22 -2.62 1.72
CA ALA A 815 -2.11 -3.50 2.07
C ALA A 815 -1.65 -3.38 3.55
N ARG A 816 -1.97 -2.27 4.24
CA ARG A 816 -1.80 -2.15 5.69
C ARG A 816 -2.92 -2.84 6.45
N GLU A 817 -4.16 -2.69 6.00
CA GLU A 817 -5.34 -3.37 6.58
C GLU A 817 -5.15 -4.90 6.50
N GLU A 818 -4.82 -5.45 5.31
CA GLU A 818 -4.46 -6.86 5.12
C GLU A 818 -3.30 -7.29 6.05
N GLN A 819 -2.28 -6.45 6.20
CA GLN A 819 -1.14 -6.74 7.08
C GLN A 819 -1.53 -6.73 8.57
N GLU A 820 -2.49 -5.90 8.98
CA GLU A 820 -3.01 -5.86 10.35
C GLU A 820 -3.97 -7.02 10.63
N GLU A 821 -4.82 -7.41 9.67
CA GLU A 821 -5.61 -8.64 9.75
C GLU A 821 -4.70 -9.87 9.90
N LEU A 822 -3.69 -10.02 9.03
CA LEU A 822 -2.73 -11.13 9.12
C LEU A 822 -1.93 -11.13 10.43
N ARG A 823 -1.60 -9.95 10.99
CA ARG A 823 -1.00 -9.83 12.33
C ARG A 823 -1.97 -10.31 13.43
N GLN A 824 -3.24 -9.91 13.37
CA GLN A 824 -4.26 -10.35 14.32
C GLN A 824 -4.50 -11.86 14.24
N GLN A 825 -4.64 -12.42 13.03
CA GLN A 825 -4.75 -13.86 12.80
C GLN A 825 -3.51 -14.61 13.34
N CYS A 826 -2.29 -14.10 13.10
CA CYS A 826 -1.07 -14.66 13.67
C CYS A 826 -1.01 -14.58 15.20
N ALA A 827 -1.58 -13.53 15.82
CA ALA A 827 -1.67 -13.40 17.27
C ALA A 827 -2.68 -14.41 17.86
N ASN A 828 -3.84 -14.56 17.23
CA ASN A 828 -4.87 -15.51 17.62
C ASN A 828 -4.37 -16.96 17.51
N LEU A 829 -3.77 -17.35 16.38
CA LEU A 829 -3.18 -18.69 16.21
C LEU A 829 -2.04 -18.99 17.20
N ARG A 830 -1.29 -17.97 17.66
CA ARG A 830 -0.30 -18.12 18.74
C ARG A 830 -0.98 -18.32 20.10
N ALA A 831 -2.05 -17.58 20.39
CA ALA A 831 -2.83 -17.76 21.61
C ALA A 831 -3.50 -19.15 21.67
N GLU A 832 -4.10 -19.60 20.57
CA GLU A 832 -4.65 -20.94 20.42
C GLU A 832 -3.58 -22.01 20.60
N LYS A 833 -2.42 -21.89 19.93
CA LYS A 833 -1.30 -22.83 20.10
C LYS A 833 -0.84 -22.92 21.56
N ASN A 834 -0.74 -21.79 22.26
CA ASN A 834 -0.38 -21.76 23.68
C ASN A 834 -1.46 -22.41 24.56
N LEU A 835 -2.75 -22.20 24.25
CA LEU A 835 -3.87 -22.84 24.93
C LEU A 835 -3.82 -24.36 24.74
N PHE A 836 -3.69 -24.84 23.50
CA PHE A 836 -3.55 -26.27 23.19
C PHE A 836 -2.32 -26.90 23.86
N HIS A 837 -1.19 -26.19 23.91
CA HIS A 837 -0.01 -26.68 24.62
C HIS A 837 -0.28 -26.81 26.13
N SER A 838 -0.89 -25.80 26.77
CA SER A 838 -1.25 -25.88 28.19
C SER A 838 -2.30 -26.97 28.49
N MET A 839 -3.18 -27.29 27.54
CA MET A 839 -4.12 -28.41 27.63
C MET A 839 -3.41 -29.75 27.47
N GLN A 840 -2.43 -29.84 26.55
CA GLN A 840 -1.58 -31.01 26.39
C GLN A 840 -0.73 -31.28 27.65
N GLU A 841 -0.15 -30.25 28.26
CA GLU A 841 0.59 -30.36 29.53
C GLU A 841 -0.30 -30.87 30.67
N ARG A 842 -1.53 -30.35 30.81
CA ARG A 842 -2.50 -30.85 31.79
C ARG A 842 -2.84 -32.32 31.54
N MET A 843 -3.17 -32.69 30.30
CA MET A 843 -3.46 -34.09 29.92
C MET A 843 -2.27 -35.02 30.14
N MET A 844 -1.03 -34.56 29.89
CA MET A 844 0.20 -35.30 30.20
C MET A 844 0.34 -35.52 31.71
N ASN A 845 0.14 -34.47 32.52
CA ASN A 845 0.23 -34.54 33.98
C ASN A 845 -0.86 -35.44 34.58
N GLU A 846 -2.11 -35.31 34.12
CA GLU A 846 -3.24 -36.15 34.53
C GLU A 846 -2.99 -37.63 34.19
N ASN A 847 -2.48 -37.93 33.00
CA ASN A 847 -2.11 -39.28 32.59
C ASN A 847 -0.91 -39.82 33.39
N ALA A 848 0.07 -38.98 33.74
CA ALA A 848 1.16 -39.34 34.63
C ALA A 848 0.66 -39.68 36.05
N THR A 849 -0.26 -38.88 36.62
CA THR A 849 -0.88 -39.20 37.92
C THR A 849 -1.71 -40.47 37.87
N LEU A 850 -2.52 -40.69 36.82
CA LEU A 850 -3.30 -41.93 36.64
C LEU A 850 -2.39 -43.16 36.46
N SER A 851 -1.25 -43.01 35.79
CA SER A 851 -0.24 -44.06 35.66
C SER A 851 0.42 -44.38 37.00
N GLN A 852 0.71 -43.36 37.82
CA GLN A 852 1.24 -43.53 39.17
C GLN A 852 0.21 -44.18 40.11
N GLU A 853 -1.05 -43.75 40.09
CA GLU A 853 -2.16 -44.38 40.80
C GLU A 853 -2.32 -45.84 40.38
N ARG A 854 -2.25 -46.14 39.07
CA ARG A 854 -2.31 -47.52 38.58
C ARG A 854 -1.10 -48.36 39.02
N SER A 855 0.10 -47.77 39.16
CA SER A 855 1.24 -48.47 39.77
C SER A 855 0.98 -48.76 41.24
N ASN A 856 0.57 -47.74 42.01
CA ASN A 856 0.24 -47.88 43.44
C ASN A 856 -0.83 -48.96 43.67
N LEU A 857 -1.88 -49.00 42.83
CA LEU A 857 -2.92 -50.03 42.86
C LEU A 857 -2.39 -51.41 42.49
N ASN A 858 -1.50 -51.52 41.48
CA ASN A 858 -0.85 -52.79 41.14
C ASN A 858 0.05 -53.30 42.28
N ASP A 859 0.74 -52.42 42.99
CA ASP A 859 1.60 -52.79 44.12
C ASP A 859 0.78 -53.14 45.37
N VAL A 860 -0.35 -52.47 45.62
CA VAL A 860 -1.35 -52.91 46.60
C VAL A 860 -1.94 -54.27 46.22
N MET A 861 -2.25 -54.52 44.94
CA MET A 861 -2.71 -55.83 44.47
C MET A 861 -1.65 -56.92 44.66
N ARG A 862 -0.36 -56.65 44.34
CA ARG A 862 0.75 -57.57 44.62
C ARG A 862 0.89 -57.89 46.11
N ASN A 863 0.75 -56.88 46.97
CA ASN A 863 0.79 -57.06 48.42
C ASN A 863 -0.41 -57.89 48.92
N LEU A 864 -1.61 -57.67 48.37
CA LEU A 864 -2.79 -58.49 48.67
C LEU A 864 -2.63 -59.93 48.18
N GLU A 865 -2.10 -60.15 46.97
CA GLU A 865 -1.78 -61.49 46.47
C GLU A 865 -0.69 -62.18 47.31
N GLN A 866 0.32 -61.45 47.78
CA GLN A 866 1.35 -62.00 48.68
C GLN A 866 0.73 -62.38 50.03
N MET A 867 -0.04 -61.48 50.65
CA MET A 867 -0.77 -61.76 51.89
C MET A 867 -1.71 -62.97 51.72
N GLN A 868 -2.39 -63.10 50.58
CA GLN A 868 -3.22 -64.25 50.27
C GLN A 868 -2.38 -65.53 50.12
N ARG A 869 -1.26 -65.50 49.37
CA ARG A 869 -0.31 -66.63 49.28
C ARG A 869 0.27 -67.03 50.64
N GLU A 870 0.48 -66.07 51.55
CA GLU A 870 0.94 -66.34 52.92
C GLU A 870 -0.16 -66.91 53.82
N VAL A 871 -1.43 -66.50 53.65
CA VAL A 871 -2.60 -67.12 54.29
C VAL A 871 -2.85 -68.54 53.74
N ASP A 872 -2.71 -68.75 52.43
CA ASP A 872 -2.83 -70.06 51.79
C ASP A 872 -1.67 -70.98 52.20
N ARG A 873 -0.43 -70.46 52.32
CA ARG A 873 0.71 -71.20 52.87
C ARG A 873 0.51 -71.54 54.35
N THR A 874 0.16 -70.58 55.20
CA THR A 874 0.00 -70.84 56.64
C THR A 874 -1.21 -71.74 56.94
N SER A 875 -2.29 -71.64 56.16
CA SER A 875 -3.44 -72.55 56.29
C SER A 875 -3.16 -73.95 55.71
N SER A 876 -2.39 -74.09 54.63
CA SER A 876 -1.94 -75.41 54.14
C SER A 876 -0.90 -76.05 55.06
N GLU A 877 0.04 -75.29 55.62
CA GLU A 877 0.91 -75.76 56.71
C GLU A 877 0.10 -76.19 57.94
N ALA A 878 -0.93 -75.44 58.33
CA ALA A 878 -1.82 -75.83 59.42
C ALA A 878 -2.57 -77.13 59.09
N ARG A 879 -3.12 -77.28 57.87
CA ARG A 879 -3.75 -78.53 57.41
C ARG A 879 -2.77 -79.70 57.49
N VAL A 880 -1.55 -79.58 56.95
CA VAL A 880 -0.53 -80.63 57.00
C VAL A 880 -0.10 -80.95 58.44
N ARG A 881 -0.04 -79.96 59.35
CA ARG A 881 0.20 -80.20 60.78
C ARG A 881 -0.95 -80.99 61.42
N PHE A 882 -2.20 -80.61 61.18
CA PHE A 882 -3.37 -81.33 61.68
C PHE A 882 -3.50 -82.73 61.07
N GLU A 883 -3.19 -82.90 59.78
CA GLU A 883 -3.24 -84.19 59.08
C GLU A 883 -2.14 -85.13 59.57
N ASN A 884 -0.93 -84.62 59.82
CA ASN A 884 0.13 -85.39 60.50
C ASN A 884 -0.26 -85.76 61.96
N GLN A 885 -0.99 -84.89 62.67
CA GLN A 885 -1.53 -85.22 64.00
C GLN A 885 -2.63 -86.28 63.93
N ILE A 886 -3.53 -86.21 62.94
CA ILE A 886 -4.55 -87.23 62.68
C ILE A 886 -3.88 -88.57 62.37
N GLN A 887 -2.94 -88.62 61.41
CA GLN A 887 -2.19 -89.85 61.12
C GLN A 887 -1.35 -90.35 62.32
N GLY A 888 -0.93 -89.46 63.22
CA GLY A 888 -0.31 -89.83 64.49
C GLY A 888 -1.30 -90.58 65.39
N LEU A 889 -2.45 -89.97 65.64
CA LEU A 889 -3.55 -90.55 66.43
C LEU A 889 -4.12 -91.83 65.78
N GLU A 890 -4.14 -91.93 64.45
CA GLU A 890 -4.54 -93.14 63.73
C GLU A 890 -3.54 -94.28 63.96
N ARG A 891 -2.22 -94.02 63.87
CA ARG A 891 -1.18 -95.01 64.21
C ARG A 891 -1.22 -95.38 65.69
N ASP A 892 -1.46 -94.43 66.59
CA ASP A 892 -1.65 -94.72 68.01
C ASP A 892 -2.89 -95.60 68.23
N LEU A 893 -4.01 -95.31 67.59
CA LEU A 893 -5.21 -96.16 67.59
C LEU A 893 -4.95 -97.53 66.96
N GLU A 894 -4.15 -97.65 65.92
CA GLU A 894 -3.73 -98.93 65.34
C GLU A 894 -2.85 -99.73 66.29
N THR A 895 -1.86 -99.13 66.96
CA THR A 895 -1.04 -99.86 67.95
C THR A 895 -1.83 -100.21 69.20
N VAL A 896 -2.81 -99.40 69.61
CA VAL A 896 -3.74 -99.74 70.69
C VAL A 896 -4.69 -100.87 70.28
N LYS A 897 -5.21 -100.88 69.05
CA LYS A 897 -5.99 -102.02 68.50
C LYS A 897 -5.13 -103.28 68.39
N ALA A 898 -3.87 -103.16 67.99
CA ALA A 898 -2.93 -104.27 67.91
C ALA A 898 -2.66 -104.87 69.29
N LYS A 899 -2.32 -104.03 70.29
CA LYS A 899 -2.17 -104.45 71.70
C LYS A 899 -3.45 -105.07 72.25
N LEU A 900 -4.63 -104.51 71.95
CA LEU A 900 -5.92 -105.08 72.36
C LEU A 900 -6.19 -106.45 71.71
N ASN A 901 -5.76 -106.65 70.45
CA ASN A 901 -5.83 -107.95 69.78
C ASN A 901 -4.81 -108.94 70.37
N GLU A 902 -3.58 -108.50 70.66
CA GLU A 902 -2.55 -109.29 71.34
C GLU A 902 -3.01 -109.70 72.75
N GLU A 903 -3.62 -108.80 73.52
CA GLU A 903 -4.23 -109.09 74.82
C GLU A 903 -5.44 -110.04 74.68
N ALA A 904 -6.27 -109.87 73.64
CA ALA A 904 -7.38 -110.79 73.36
C ALA A 904 -6.88 -112.18 72.92
N GLU A 905 -5.77 -112.28 72.20
CA GLU A 905 -5.15 -113.56 71.81
C GLU A 905 -4.35 -114.19 72.95
N ALA A 906 -3.69 -113.40 73.79
CA ALA A 906 -3.13 -113.83 75.07
C ALA A 906 -4.25 -114.36 76.00
N HIS A 907 -5.42 -113.70 76.03
CA HIS A 907 -6.58 -114.17 76.78
C HIS A 907 -7.20 -115.43 76.16
N ARG A 908 -7.31 -115.54 74.84
CA ARG A 908 -7.77 -116.77 74.15
C ARG A 908 -6.81 -117.93 74.38
N THR A 909 -5.50 -117.71 74.33
CA THR A 909 -4.50 -118.74 74.61
C THR A 909 -4.43 -119.08 76.11
N LEU A 910 -4.69 -118.13 77.02
CA LEU A 910 -4.92 -118.43 78.44
C LEU A 910 -6.19 -119.24 78.68
N LEU A 911 -7.27 -118.98 77.94
CA LEU A 911 -8.50 -119.79 77.98
C LEU A 911 -8.23 -121.20 77.43
N LEU A 912 -7.64 -121.33 76.24
CA LEU A 912 -7.26 -122.62 75.66
C LEU A 912 -6.27 -123.38 76.56
N ARG A 913 -5.33 -122.69 77.21
CA ARG A 913 -4.43 -123.28 78.21
C ARG A 913 -5.20 -123.74 79.44
N LYS A 914 -6.13 -122.95 79.98
CA LYS A 914 -7.01 -123.37 81.09
C LYS A 914 -7.94 -124.52 80.69
N GLU A 915 -8.38 -124.59 79.45
CA GLU A 915 -9.14 -125.72 78.90
C GLU A 915 -8.27 -126.97 78.72
N LEU A 916 -7.00 -126.82 78.33
CA LEU A 916 -6.04 -127.93 78.26
C LEU A 916 -5.66 -128.40 79.66
N GLU A 917 -5.32 -127.51 80.58
CA GLU A 917 -5.11 -127.83 81.99
C GLU A 917 -6.36 -128.47 82.60
N ALA A 918 -7.57 -127.98 82.28
CA ALA A 918 -8.82 -128.63 82.69
C ALA A 918 -9.03 -130.00 82.02
N LYS A 919 -8.65 -130.20 80.76
CA LYS A 919 -8.67 -131.51 80.07
C LYS A 919 -7.59 -132.46 80.60
N ASP A 920 -6.47 -131.96 81.09
CA ASP A 920 -5.42 -132.74 81.73
C ASP A 920 -5.82 -133.11 83.18
N TYR A 921 -6.49 -132.22 83.91
CA TYR A 921 -7.15 -132.56 85.18
C TYR A 921 -8.29 -133.57 84.94
N GLN A 922 -9.10 -133.39 83.89
CA GLN A 922 -10.14 -134.34 83.49
C GLN A 922 -9.51 -135.70 83.13
N ALA A 923 -8.46 -135.73 82.32
CA ALA A 923 -7.75 -136.96 81.95
C ALA A 923 -6.94 -137.57 83.10
N HIS A 924 -6.58 -136.80 84.12
CA HIS A 924 -5.98 -137.32 85.36
C HIS A 924 -7.06 -137.90 86.28
N ILE A 925 -8.25 -137.28 86.36
CA ILE A 925 -9.44 -137.85 87.00
C ILE A 925 -9.86 -139.14 86.27
N ASP A 926 -9.96 -139.13 84.94
CA ASP A 926 -10.33 -140.29 84.13
C ASP A 926 -9.26 -141.40 84.22
N LYS A 927 -7.97 -141.04 84.32
CA LYS A 927 -6.90 -142.00 84.66
C LYS A 927 -7.08 -142.61 86.03
N LEU A 928 -7.28 -141.78 87.07
CA LEU A 928 -7.54 -142.26 88.43
C LEU A 928 -8.79 -143.16 88.47
N VAL A 929 -9.86 -142.81 87.76
CA VAL A 929 -11.08 -143.63 87.62
C VAL A 929 -10.82 -144.92 86.82
N SER A 930 -9.90 -144.92 85.84
CA SER A 930 -9.50 -146.14 85.11
C SER A 930 -8.50 -147.02 85.86
N GLU A 931 -7.75 -146.45 86.80
CA GLU A 931 -6.81 -147.15 87.70
C GLU A 931 -7.48 -147.52 89.03
N SER A 932 -8.68 -147.01 89.32
CA SER A 932 -9.52 -147.37 90.48
C SER A 932 -10.98 -147.66 90.11
N GLY A 933 -11.22 -148.84 89.53
CA GLY A 933 -12.55 -149.45 89.56
C GLY A 933 -12.66 -150.80 88.85
N PRO A 934 -13.40 -151.79 89.38
CA PRO A 934 -14.14 -151.82 90.65
C PRO A 934 -13.58 -152.83 91.68
N ASP A 935 -13.53 -152.45 92.96
CA ASP A 935 -13.62 -153.37 94.09
C ASP A 935 -14.55 -152.74 95.17
N GLU A 936 -15.79 -153.23 95.16
CA GLU A 936 -16.92 -153.10 96.09
C GLU A 936 -16.91 -152.04 97.23
N ALA A 937 -17.60 -150.90 97.00
CA ALA A 937 -18.38 -150.15 98.01
C ALA A 937 -19.46 -149.26 97.35
#